data_AF-A0A6P8I4K5-F1
#
_entry.id   AF-A0A6P8I4K5-F1
#
_cell.length_a   1.000
_cell.length_b   1.000
_cell.length_c   1.000
_cell.angle_alpha   90.00
_cell.angle_beta   90.00
_cell.angle_gamma   90.00
#
_symmetry.space_group_name_H-M   'P 1'
#
loop_
_entity.id
_entity.type
_entity.pdbx_description
1 polymer ?
#
loop_
_entity_poly.entity_id
_entity_poly.type
_entity_poly.pdbx_seq_one_letter_code
_entity_poly.pdbx_strand_id
1 'polypeptide(L)'
;MSVVGFDVGNQSCYIAVARGGGIETIANEYSDRCTPSVVSLGEKSRQIGTSGKNQMISNLKNTISQFKRLIGRKFSDPVVQQEIQDLPYQVVEQPQDQIGIKVRYLGEVEVFSPEQVMAMLFTRLKTTAEIGLGTKVTDCVVSVPSYYTDRQRRTMLDSTAMAGLNCLRLMNDTTAVALAYGIYKQDLPTDKARNIAFVDMGHSSLQVAICAFLKGQLKVLSVDADPTLGGRDFDKRICQKFIEEFKQKYKLDVLTNPKAKVKLTNECEKLKKLMSANSTDIPINIECFMEDMDVTGRMKRVAFEELSVDLIQRFEKPLRRALEQSGLKPDQLEGVEIVGGSTRVPILKNIIKNVFGMEPSTTLNADEAVARGCALQCAMLSPTFRVREFSVNDIAPYPIVLTWKSQSEEDPGEMELFTPNHPFPFSKMLTFHRKEPFDLEAHYKSSTDLPIKNGFIGHFSVNNVVPSQEGSSSKIKVKVNMDVHGIFNVSGAQLVEKIECEPEPEAMETAPETQKKEEQADGEVPPATNDSEDAKKTKAEEPMDVEQENKANGKKDKNSENKKDEGSKAKKKKHAVKTNDLPIQSVVPSLDKKLLNLAIEKENNMIMQDRLEKERADAKNSVEEYVYNMRSKIYDMYQNFISDADKEKFQKVLDDAKNWLYEDGEDQKKKVYIDKLASLKKIGDPVVNRYKESLTRSEAFESLGRSIQQMKKVLDLIVQKDEKYDHLTEEEVKTVEKAVKEKEDWLNSKWNAQAKIPENKDPVVLTASILAEKQQLETKCNPIVNKPKPKKPEPPPKEDEKKNEINKEEKTESEPKDTKEDEKMSEDKSPEDENKSVDMDVD
;
A
#
# COMPACT_ATOMS: atom_id res chain seq x y z
N MET A 1 10.50 0.47 -3.84
CA MET A 1 9.23 -0.27 -3.82
C MET A 1 8.18 0.62 -3.19
N SER A 2 6.96 0.66 -3.70
CA SER A 2 5.84 1.36 -3.04
C SER A 2 5.32 0.50 -1.87
N VAL A 3 4.98 1.13 -0.75
CA VAL A 3 4.48 0.44 0.45
C VAL A 3 2.99 0.76 0.60
N VAL A 4 2.14 -0.25 0.46
CA VAL A 4 0.69 -0.12 0.46
C VAL A 4 0.03 -1.25 1.25
N GLY A 5 -0.87 -0.87 2.17
CA GLY A 5 -1.75 -1.77 2.91
C GLY A 5 -3.20 -1.53 2.54
N PHE A 6 -3.92 -2.60 2.20
CA PHE A 6 -5.35 -2.56 1.91
C PHE A 6 -6.14 -3.28 3.00
N ASP A 7 -7.00 -2.56 3.72
CA ASP A 7 -8.17 -3.16 4.37
C ASP A 7 -9.26 -3.34 3.32
N VAL A 8 -9.65 -4.59 3.08
CA VAL A 8 -10.69 -4.94 2.10
C VAL A 8 -11.98 -5.31 2.83
N GLY A 9 -12.54 -4.38 3.60
CA GLY A 9 -13.81 -4.58 4.30
C GLY A 9 -15.00 -4.86 3.37
N ASN A 10 -16.07 -5.44 3.92
CA ASN A 10 -17.25 -5.89 3.14
C ASN A 10 -18.14 -4.74 2.63
N GLN A 11 -18.11 -3.58 3.27
CA GLN A 11 -18.90 -2.39 2.92
C GLN A 11 -18.02 -1.22 2.46
N SER A 12 -16.83 -1.12 3.04
CA SER A 12 -15.85 -0.07 2.85
C SER A 12 -14.46 -0.67 2.93
N CYS A 13 -13.54 -0.07 2.19
CA CYS A 13 -12.11 -0.37 2.19
C CYS A 13 -11.32 0.87 2.62
N TYR A 14 -10.18 0.65 3.25
CA TYR A 14 -9.23 1.71 3.63
C TYR A 14 -7.85 1.40 3.05
N ILE A 15 -7.15 2.46 2.65
CA ILE A 15 -5.82 2.38 2.04
C ILE A 15 -4.85 3.12 2.94
N ALA A 16 -3.78 2.44 3.35
CA ALA A 16 -2.65 3.07 4.05
C ALA A 16 -1.36 2.91 3.25
N VAL A 17 -0.48 3.90 3.36
CA VAL A 17 0.79 3.96 2.63
C VAL A 17 1.91 4.48 3.54
N ALA A 18 3.17 4.26 3.15
CA ALA A 18 4.30 4.92 3.80
C ALA A 18 4.56 6.31 3.18
N ARG A 19 4.56 7.36 4.00
CA ARG A 19 4.91 8.73 3.61
C ARG A 19 5.54 9.46 4.81
N GLY A 20 6.52 10.33 4.56
CA GLY A 20 7.08 11.22 5.60
C GLY A 20 7.76 10.49 6.78
N GLY A 21 8.22 9.25 6.59
CA GLY A 21 8.78 8.41 7.66
C GLY A 21 7.73 7.69 8.53
N GLY A 22 6.43 7.88 8.27
CA GLY A 22 5.33 7.22 8.97
C GLY A 22 4.42 6.41 8.05
N ILE A 23 3.37 5.82 8.64
CA ILE A 23 2.26 5.17 7.93
C ILE A 23 1.00 6.02 8.11
N GLU A 24 0.39 6.42 7.00
CA GLU A 24 -0.83 7.23 6.97
C GLU A 24 -1.89 6.60 6.06
N THR A 25 -3.17 6.89 6.33
CA THR A 25 -4.29 6.54 5.45
C THR A 25 -4.59 7.66 4.47
N ILE A 26 -4.68 7.32 3.18
CA ILE A 26 -4.96 8.29 2.12
C ILE A 26 -6.46 8.45 1.87
N ALA A 27 -6.83 9.58 1.28
CA ALA A 27 -8.18 9.82 0.77
C ALA A 27 -8.32 9.37 -0.69
N ASN A 28 -9.55 9.10 -1.10
CA ASN A 28 -9.93 8.87 -2.50
C ASN A 28 -10.28 10.17 -3.23
N GLU A 29 -10.71 10.06 -4.48
CA GLU A 29 -11.06 11.18 -5.36
C GLU A 29 -12.25 12.04 -4.89
N TYR A 30 -12.96 11.65 -3.83
CA TYR A 30 -14.00 12.44 -3.15
C TYR A 30 -13.53 13.06 -1.83
N SER A 31 -12.22 12.97 -1.51
CA SER A 31 -11.61 13.33 -0.21
C SER A 31 -12.00 12.43 0.98
N ASP A 32 -12.77 11.36 0.75
CA ASP A 32 -13.07 10.35 1.79
C ASP A 32 -11.86 9.41 2.00
N ARG A 33 -11.48 9.14 3.26
CA ARG A 33 -10.56 8.03 3.60
C ARG A 33 -11.16 6.64 3.36
N CYS A 34 -12.49 6.57 3.26
CA CYS A 34 -13.29 5.38 3.08
C CYS A 34 -13.67 5.21 1.60
N THR A 35 -13.29 4.10 0.98
CA THR A 35 -13.73 3.75 -0.38
C THR A 35 -14.77 2.62 -0.33
N PRO A 36 -16.04 2.84 -0.70
CA PRO A 36 -17.07 1.80 -0.66
C PRO A 36 -16.74 0.54 -1.47
N SER A 37 -17.05 -0.64 -0.93
CA SER A 37 -16.83 -1.95 -1.56
C SER A 37 -17.92 -2.24 -2.60
N VAL A 38 -18.03 -1.38 -3.61
CA VAL A 38 -19.11 -1.35 -4.60
C VAL A 38 -18.54 -1.23 -6.02
N VAL A 39 -19.08 -2.03 -6.94
CA VAL A 39 -18.75 -2.06 -8.38
C VAL A 39 -20.05 -1.92 -9.17
N SER A 40 -20.28 -0.77 -9.79
CA SER A 40 -21.36 -0.55 -10.75
C SER A 40 -20.86 -0.70 -12.18
N LEU A 41 -21.61 -1.41 -13.01
CA LEU A 41 -21.26 -1.65 -14.42
C LEU A 41 -22.27 -0.95 -15.32
N GLY A 42 -21.77 -0.04 -16.16
CA GLY A 42 -22.59 0.82 -17.02
C GLY A 42 -22.45 0.53 -18.51
N GLU A 43 -23.03 1.42 -19.33
CA GLU A 43 -23.07 1.27 -20.80
C GLU A 43 -21.80 1.74 -21.50
N LYS A 44 -20.88 2.43 -20.80
CA LYS A 44 -19.63 2.99 -21.35
C LYS A 44 -18.37 2.65 -20.54
N SER A 45 -18.50 2.53 -19.23
CA SER A 45 -17.40 2.27 -18.29
C SER A 45 -17.92 1.69 -16.97
N ARG A 46 -16.99 1.29 -16.11
CA ARG A 46 -17.22 0.81 -14.75
C ARG A 46 -17.11 1.96 -13.75
N GLN A 47 -17.94 1.93 -12.71
CA GLN A 47 -17.98 2.95 -11.67
C GLN A 47 -17.81 2.26 -10.32
N ILE A 48 -16.65 2.45 -9.69
CA ILE A 48 -16.17 1.65 -8.57
C ILE A 48 -15.90 2.58 -7.38
N GLY A 49 -16.07 2.12 -6.15
CA GLY A 49 -15.93 2.99 -4.98
C GLY A 49 -17.14 3.90 -4.78
N THR A 50 -16.90 5.16 -4.43
CA THR A 50 -17.96 6.15 -4.17
C THR A 50 -18.79 6.42 -5.42
N SER A 51 -18.17 6.49 -6.61
CA SER A 51 -18.89 6.61 -7.90
C SER A 51 -19.86 5.44 -8.13
N GLY A 52 -19.47 4.22 -7.74
CA GLY A 52 -20.32 3.03 -7.80
C GLY A 52 -21.46 3.06 -6.78
N LYS A 53 -21.18 3.46 -5.53
CA LYS A 53 -22.19 3.62 -4.48
C LYS A 53 -23.28 4.62 -4.87
N ASN A 54 -22.91 5.72 -5.53
CA ASN A 54 -23.85 6.74 -6.00
C ASN A 54 -24.83 6.22 -7.06
N GLN A 55 -24.50 5.14 -7.77
CA GLN A 55 -25.38 4.53 -8.77
C GLN A 55 -26.32 3.43 -8.21
N MET A 56 -26.25 3.13 -6.91
CA MET A 56 -26.97 2.00 -6.31
C MET A 56 -28.51 2.06 -6.45
N ILE A 57 -29.11 3.24 -6.59
CA ILE A 57 -30.58 3.39 -6.81
C ILE A 57 -30.93 3.50 -8.31
N SER A 58 -30.08 4.11 -9.12
CA SER A 58 -30.31 4.31 -10.56
C SER A 58 -29.99 3.04 -11.36
N ASN A 59 -28.79 2.49 -11.19
CA ASN A 59 -28.26 1.30 -11.85
C ASN A 59 -28.34 0.02 -10.98
N LEU A 60 -29.39 -0.08 -10.15
CA LEU A 60 -29.54 -1.08 -9.08
C LEU A 60 -29.16 -2.52 -9.48
N LYS A 61 -29.64 -3.01 -10.63
CA LYS A 61 -29.43 -4.40 -11.07
C LYS A 61 -28.00 -4.72 -11.52
N ASN A 62 -27.20 -3.69 -11.83
CA ASN A 62 -25.81 -3.81 -12.26
C ASN A 62 -24.84 -3.22 -11.22
N THR A 63 -25.32 -2.86 -10.02
CA THR A 63 -24.51 -2.35 -8.91
C THR A 63 -24.24 -3.46 -7.90
N ILE A 64 -23.04 -4.01 -7.96
CA ILE A 64 -22.57 -5.14 -7.16
C ILE A 64 -21.98 -4.63 -5.85
N SER A 65 -22.43 -5.19 -4.72
CA SER A 65 -21.98 -4.90 -3.35
C SER A 65 -22.11 -6.17 -2.50
N GLN A 66 -21.62 -6.20 -1.25
CA GLN A 66 -21.63 -7.41 -0.37
C GLN A 66 -20.82 -8.62 -0.89
N PHE A 67 -20.26 -8.56 -2.10
CA PHE A 67 -19.68 -9.71 -2.81
C PHE A 67 -18.47 -10.35 -2.12
N LYS A 68 -17.79 -9.67 -1.17
CA LYS A 68 -16.76 -10.28 -0.30
C LYS A 68 -17.27 -11.56 0.37
N ARG A 69 -18.56 -11.64 0.71
CA ARG A 69 -19.18 -12.83 1.32
C ARG A 69 -19.20 -14.07 0.42
N LEU A 70 -19.14 -13.88 -0.91
CA LEU A 70 -19.22 -14.94 -1.92
C LEU A 70 -17.83 -15.51 -2.29
N ILE A 71 -16.75 -14.80 -1.94
CA ILE A 71 -15.35 -15.14 -2.28
C ILE A 71 -15.00 -16.56 -1.82
N GLY A 72 -14.57 -17.39 -2.77
CA GLY A 72 -14.10 -18.74 -2.52
C GLY A 72 -15.20 -19.73 -2.12
N ARG A 73 -16.48 -19.37 -2.22
CA ARG A 73 -17.60 -20.29 -1.94
C ARG A 73 -17.95 -21.14 -3.17
N LYS A 74 -19.08 -21.84 -3.07
CA LYS A 74 -19.77 -22.59 -4.12
C LYS A 74 -21.21 -22.08 -4.21
N PHE A 75 -21.87 -22.21 -5.35
CA PHE A 75 -23.24 -21.71 -5.51
C PHE A 75 -24.23 -22.45 -4.60
N SER A 76 -24.06 -23.77 -4.43
CA SER A 76 -24.84 -24.64 -3.54
C SER A 76 -24.64 -24.41 -2.03
N ASP A 77 -23.70 -23.54 -1.63
CA ASP A 77 -23.43 -23.23 -0.23
C ASP A 77 -24.67 -22.57 0.42
N PRO A 78 -25.23 -23.11 1.52
CA PRO A 78 -26.39 -22.54 2.18
C PRO A 78 -26.22 -21.07 2.60
N VAL A 79 -24.99 -20.65 2.89
CA VAL A 79 -24.68 -19.23 3.18
C VAL A 79 -24.87 -18.39 1.92
N VAL A 80 -24.42 -18.86 0.75
CA VAL A 80 -24.62 -18.17 -0.53
C VAL A 80 -26.10 -18.09 -0.88
N GLN A 81 -26.84 -19.19 -0.72
CA GLN A 81 -28.29 -19.22 -0.94
C GLN A 81 -29.07 -18.31 0.03
N GLN A 82 -28.53 -18.04 1.23
CA GLN A 82 -29.07 -17.03 2.14
C GLN A 82 -28.71 -15.61 1.72
N GLU A 83 -27.47 -15.34 1.31
CA GLU A 83 -27.05 -14.01 0.84
C GLU A 83 -27.85 -13.57 -0.40
N ILE A 84 -28.06 -14.47 -1.37
CA ILE A 84 -28.75 -14.19 -2.64
C ILE A 84 -30.16 -13.59 -2.44
N GLN A 85 -30.86 -13.94 -1.36
CA GLN A 85 -32.21 -13.43 -1.04
C GLN A 85 -32.23 -11.92 -0.70
N ASP A 86 -31.08 -11.34 -0.34
CA ASP A 86 -30.93 -9.92 -0.03
C ASP A 86 -30.18 -9.11 -1.10
N LEU A 87 -29.65 -9.76 -2.15
CA LEU A 87 -28.90 -9.08 -3.21
C LEU A 87 -29.83 -8.45 -4.26
N PRO A 88 -29.57 -7.20 -4.71
CA PRO A 88 -30.41 -6.52 -5.71
C PRO A 88 -30.05 -6.86 -7.17
N TYR A 89 -28.94 -7.59 -7.38
CA TYR A 89 -28.41 -8.00 -8.67
C TYR A 89 -28.52 -9.52 -8.84
N GLN A 90 -28.51 -10.02 -10.09
CA GLN A 90 -28.71 -11.45 -10.33
C GLN A 90 -27.43 -12.25 -10.06
N VAL A 91 -27.54 -13.27 -9.21
CA VAL A 91 -26.53 -14.34 -9.07
C VAL A 91 -27.06 -15.60 -9.77
N VAL A 92 -26.17 -16.33 -10.43
CA VAL A 92 -26.46 -17.55 -11.21
C VAL A 92 -25.41 -18.62 -10.92
N GLU A 93 -25.80 -19.88 -11.10
CA GLU A 93 -24.85 -21.01 -11.12
C GLU A 93 -24.01 -20.98 -12.41
N GLN A 94 -22.72 -21.29 -12.27
CA GLN A 94 -21.80 -21.58 -13.37
C GLN A 94 -21.29 -23.03 -13.26
N PRO A 95 -20.79 -23.63 -14.37
CA PRO A 95 -20.29 -25.00 -14.37
C PRO A 95 -19.34 -25.31 -13.22
N GLN A 96 -19.42 -26.53 -12.69
CA GLN A 96 -18.74 -26.97 -11.47
C GLN A 96 -19.19 -26.24 -10.18
N ASP A 97 -20.47 -25.86 -10.07
CA ASP A 97 -21.04 -25.23 -8.86
C ASP A 97 -20.33 -23.90 -8.48
N GLN A 98 -19.88 -23.16 -9.50
CA GLN A 98 -19.21 -21.87 -9.31
C GLN A 98 -20.25 -20.73 -9.31
N ILE A 99 -19.88 -19.58 -8.74
CA ILE A 99 -20.77 -18.42 -8.60
C ILE A 99 -20.56 -17.47 -9.78
N GLY A 100 -21.63 -17.16 -10.52
CA GLY A 100 -21.65 -16.08 -11.52
C GLY A 100 -22.53 -14.92 -11.08
N ILE A 101 -22.05 -13.69 -11.25
CA ILE A 101 -22.80 -12.45 -11.03
C ILE A 101 -23.15 -11.88 -12.40
N LYS A 102 -24.45 -11.85 -12.73
CA LYS A 102 -24.98 -11.54 -14.06
C LYS A 102 -25.52 -10.11 -14.12
N VAL A 103 -25.05 -9.37 -15.12
CA VAL A 103 -25.17 -7.90 -15.23
C VAL A 103 -25.31 -7.47 -16.70
N ARG A 104 -25.72 -6.23 -16.95
CA ARG A 104 -25.49 -5.56 -18.24
C ARG A 104 -24.25 -4.68 -18.15
N TYR A 105 -23.34 -4.79 -19.12
CA TYR A 105 -22.12 -4.00 -19.23
C TYR A 105 -21.83 -3.71 -20.70
N LEU A 106 -21.49 -2.47 -21.06
CA LEU A 106 -21.30 -2.02 -22.46
C LEU A 106 -22.46 -2.37 -23.40
N GLY A 107 -23.69 -2.39 -22.86
CA GLY A 107 -24.90 -2.80 -23.57
C GLY A 107 -25.15 -4.32 -23.60
N GLU A 108 -24.13 -5.16 -23.45
CA GLU A 108 -24.23 -6.62 -23.51
C GLU A 108 -24.51 -7.27 -22.14
N VAL A 109 -24.91 -8.55 -22.13
CA VAL A 109 -25.20 -9.30 -20.90
C VAL A 109 -23.98 -10.13 -20.52
N GLU A 110 -23.33 -9.72 -19.44
CA GLU A 110 -22.07 -10.28 -18.96
C GLU A 110 -22.25 -11.07 -17.67
N VAL A 111 -21.31 -11.97 -17.40
CA VAL A 111 -21.27 -12.74 -16.14
C VAL A 111 -19.83 -12.76 -15.59
N PHE A 112 -19.66 -12.22 -14.39
CA PHE A 112 -18.38 -12.14 -13.69
C PHE A 112 -18.40 -13.03 -12.45
N SER A 113 -17.29 -13.68 -12.12
CA SER A 113 -17.16 -14.37 -10.83
C SER A 113 -16.91 -13.37 -9.68
N PRO A 114 -17.18 -13.72 -8.41
CA PRO A 114 -16.86 -12.86 -7.26
C PRO A 114 -15.40 -12.37 -7.23
N GLU A 115 -14.48 -13.20 -7.71
CA GLU A 115 -13.05 -12.94 -7.84
C GLU A 115 -12.77 -11.83 -8.85
N GLN A 116 -13.43 -11.87 -10.00
CA GLN A 116 -13.30 -10.83 -11.02
C GLN A 116 -13.86 -9.50 -10.51
N VAL A 117 -14.99 -9.52 -9.78
CA VAL A 117 -15.52 -8.30 -9.13
C VAL A 117 -14.56 -7.75 -8.06
N MET A 118 -13.93 -8.63 -7.29
CA MET A 118 -12.89 -8.26 -6.32
C MET A 118 -11.64 -7.70 -6.99
N ALA A 119 -11.25 -8.22 -8.17
CA ALA A 119 -10.19 -7.65 -8.97
C ALA A 119 -10.51 -6.21 -9.43
N MET A 120 -11.75 -5.93 -9.86
CA MET A 120 -12.14 -4.55 -10.21
C MET A 120 -12.03 -3.60 -9.00
N LEU A 121 -12.38 -4.07 -7.80
CA LEU A 121 -12.19 -3.29 -6.57
C LEU A 121 -10.70 -3.07 -6.28
N PHE A 122 -9.87 -4.11 -6.38
CA PHE A 122 -8.40 -3.97 -6.24
C PHE A 122 -7.80 -3.01 -7.27
N THR A 123 -8.26 -3.02 -8.52
CA THR A 123 -7.90 -2.04 -9.55
C THR A 123 -8.18 -0.62 -9.08
N ARG A 124 -9.37 -0.33 -8.53
CA ARG A 124 -9.68 1.02 -7.99
C ARG A 124 -8.79 1.36 -6.79
N LEU A 125 -8.64 0.47 -5.80
CA LEU A 125 -7.79 0.70 -4.63
C LEU A 125 -6.33 0.96 -5.01
N LYS A 126 -5.81 0.23 -6.00
CA LYS A 126 -4.51 0.45 -6.62
C LYS A 126 -4.41 1.83 -7.27
N THR A 127 -5.35 2.22 -8.13
CA THR A 127 -5.34 3.54 -8.77
C THR A 127 -5.41 4.67 -7.73
N THR A 128 -6.22 4.54 -6.68
CA THR A 128 -6.24 5.52 -5.58
C THR A 128 -4.90 5.57 -4.84
N ALA A 129 -4.25 4.43 -4.59
CA ALA A 129 -2.91 4.37 -4.01
C ALA A 129 -1.82 4.99 -4.93
N GLU A 130 -1.91 4.78 -6.24
CA GLU A 130 -0.99 5.35 -7.24
C GLU A 130 -1.13 6.88 -7.33
N ILE A 131 -2.36 7.40 -7.31
CA ILE A 131 -2.64 8.85 -7.24
C ILE A 131 -2.12 9.42 -5.92
N GLY A 132 -2.37 8.75 -4.78
CA GLY A 132 -1.90 9.18 -3.47
C GLY A 132 -0.37 9.20 -3.34
N LEU A 133 0.32 8.20 -3.87
CA LEU A 133 1.79 8.11 -3.81
C LEU A 133 2.53 8.83 -4.94
N GLY A 134 1.83 9.30 -5.98
CA GLY A 134 2.43 9.85 -7.20
C GLY A 134 3.34 8.86 -7.95
N THR A 135 3.25 7.57 -7.64
CA THR A 135 4.15 6.51 -8.12
C THR A 135 3.37 5.21 -8.31
N LYS A 136 3.87 4.33 -9.20
CA LYS A 136 3.21 3.06 -9.54
C LYS A 136 3.15 2.12 -8.32
N VAL A 137 2.05 1.38 -8.18
CA VAL A 137 1.86 0.37 -7.13
C VAL A 137 1.94 -1.03 -7.74
N THR A 138 3.00 -1.74 -7.39
CA THR A 138 3.25 -3.13 -7.79
C THR A 138 2.98 -4.10 -6.66
N ASP A 139 3.33 -3.74 -5.43
CA ASP A 139 3.37 -4.63 -4.28
C ASP A 139 2.44 -4.12 -3.17
N CYS A 140 1.77 -5.03 -2.47
CA CYS A 140 0.87 -4.68 -1.37
C CYS A 140 0.76 -5.79 -0.31
N VAL A 141 0.21 -5.43 0.85
CA VAL A 141 -0.34 -6.38 1.83
C VAL A 141 -1.84 -6.18 1.91
N VAL A 142 -2.59 -7.28 1.90
CA VAL A 142 -4.06 -7.29 1.83
C VAL A 142 -4.63 -7.94 3.09
N SER A 143 -5.64 -7.30 3.67
CA SER A 143 -6.35 -7.84 4.84
C SER A 143 -7.34 -8.94 4.43
N VAL A 144 -7.43 -9.97 5.27
CA VAL A 144 -8.43 -11.04 5.19
C VAL A 144 -8.96 -11.37 6.59
N PRO A 145 -10.23 -11.78 6.73
CA PRO A 145 -10.74 -12.26 8.00
C PRO A 145 -9.94 -13.47 8.50
N SER A 146 -9.69 -13.56 9.80
CA SER A 146 -8.90 -14.65 10.41
C SER A 146 -9.48 -16.02 10.05
N TYR A 147 -10.81 -16.11 10.01
CA TYR A 147 -11.60 -17.29 9.65
C TYR A 147 -11.57 -17.67 8.16
N TYR A 148 -10.89 -16.93 7.27
CA TYR A 148 -10.81 -17.33 5.86
C TYR A 148 -10.06 -18.66 5.69
N THR A 149 -10.67 -19.59 4.95
CA THR A 149 -10.06 -20.89 4.63
C THR A 149 -9.00 -20.77 3.53
N ASP A 150 -8.17 -21.80 3.37
CA ASP A 150 -7.14 -21.92 2.34
C ASP A 150 -7.67 -21.58 0.93
N ARG A 151 -8.83 -22.13 0.56
CA ARG A 151 -9.55 -21.80 -0.68
C ARG A 151 -9.77 -20.29 -0.79
N GLN A 152 -10.41 -19.66 0.20
CA GLN A 152 -10.67 -18.21 0.17
C GLN A 152 -9.38 -17.37 0.13
N ARG A 153 -8.29 -17.83 0.76
CA ARG A 153 -6.99 -17.17 0.73
C ARG A 153 -6.37 -17.24 -0.67
N ARG A 154 -6.34 -18.41 -1.32
CA ARG A 154 -5.94 -18.54 -2.75
C ARG A 154 -6.81 -17.66 -3.65
N THR A 155 -8.12 -17.67 -3.43
CA THR A 155 -9.07 -16.84 -4.17
C THR A 155 -8.79 -15.33 -4.06
N MET A 156 -8.36 -14.84 -2.89
CA MET A 156 -7.91 -13.45 -2.73
C MET A 156 -6.59 -13.17 -3.45
N LEU A 157 -5.63 -14.12 -3.47
CA LEU A 157 -4.40 -13.99 -4.25
C LEU A 157 -4.69 -13.91 -5.76
N ASP A 158 -5.53 -14.81 -6.28
CA ASP A 158 -5.98 -14.79 -7.69
C ASP A 158 -6.60 -13.42 -8.05
N SER A 159 -7.43 -12.87 -7.15
CA SER A 159 -8.06 -11.54 -7.32
C SER A 159 -7.03 -10.39 -7.33
N THR A 160 -5.97 -10.46 -6.51
CA THR A 160 -4.88 -9.47 -6.56
C THR A 160 -4.04 -9.58 -7.83
N ALA A 161 -3.78 -10.80 -8.30
CA ALA A 161 -3.04 -11.04 -9.55
C ALA A 161 -3.80 -10.49 -10.78
N MET A 162 -5.13 -10.63 -10.81
CA MET A 162 -5.99 -10.02 -11.85
C MET A 162 -5.84 -8.50 -11.94
N ALA A 163 -5.76 -7.79 -10.80
CA ALA A 163 -5.52 -6.35 -10.75
C ALA A 163 -4.05 -5.94 -11.02
N GLY A 164 -3.17 -6.92 -11.31
CA GLY A 164 -1.73 -6.71 -11.47
C GLY A 164 -1.06 -6.22 -10.19
N LEU A 165 -1.42 -6.79 -9.04
CA LEU A 165 -0.78 -6.57 -7.74
C LEU A 165 -0.06 -7.84 -7.28
N ASN A 166 1.16 -7.67 -6.77
CA ASN A 166 1.91 -8.68 -6.05
C ASN A 166 1.56 -8.60 -4.55
N CYS A 167 0.71 -9.51 -4.07
CA CYS A 167 0.32 -9.57 -2.67
C CYS A 167 1.44 -10.23 -1.84
N LEU A 168 2.29 -9.42 -1.18
CA LEU A 168 3.44 -9.88 -0.38
C LEU A 168 3.03 -10.72 0.84
N ARG A 169 1.86 -10.42 1.42
CA ARG A 169 1.25 -11.20 2.51
C ARG A 169 -0.26 -10.99 2.52
N LEU A 170 -1.03 -12.07 2.75
CA LEU A 170 -2.40 -11.96 3.24
C LEU A 170 -2.34 -11.89 4.76
N MET A 171 -2.84 -10.81 5.35
CA MET A 171 -2.76 -10.57 6.79
C MET A 171 -4.13 -10.70 7.43
N ASN A 172 -4.21 -11.44 8.54
CA ASN A 172 -5.46 -11.54 9.31
C ASN A 172 -5.85 -10.14 9.84
N ASP A 173 -7.10 -9.71 9.65
CA ASP A 173 -7.58 -8.35 10.00
C ASP A 173 -7.19 -7.97 11.44
N THR A 174 -7.42 -8.89 12.41
CA THR A 174 -7.08 -8.71 13.82
C THR A 174 -5.57 -8.70 14.09
N THR A 175 -4.76 -9.47 13.34
CA THR A 175 -3.29 -9.44 13.45
C THR A 175 -2.73 -8.13 12.89
N ALA A 176 -3.33 -7.56 11.85
CA ALA A 176 -2.96 -6.23 11.34
C ALA A 176 -3.20 -5.15 12.41
N VAL A 177 -4.37 -5.18 13.06
CA VAL A 177 -4.71 -4.31 14.20
C VAL A 177 -3.72 -4.50 15.36
N ALA A 178 -3.36 -5.74 15.69
CA ALA A 178 -2.39 -6.05 16.74
C ALA A 178 -0.96 -5.57 16.40
N LEU A 179 -0.53 -5.63 15.13
CA LEU A 179 0.75 -5.02 14.68
C LEU A 179 0.70 -3.48 14.80
N ALA A 180 -0.39 -2.87 14.35
CA ALA A 180 -0.61 -1.42 14.45
C ALA A 180 -0.61 -0.93 15.92
N TYR A 181 -1.06 -1.76 16.86
CA TYR A 181 -0.86 -1.52 18.29
C TYR A 181 0.60 -1.69 18.70
N GLY A 182 1.16 -2.88 18.50
CA GLY A 182 2.43 -3.29 19.11
C GLY A 182 3.66 -2.48 18.68
N ILE A 183 3.76 -2.10 17.41
CA ILE A 183 4.99 -1.45 16.92
C ILE A 183 5.19 -0.03 17.45
N TYR A 184 4.08 0.70 17.72
CA TYR A 184 4.10 2.06 18.25
C TYR A 184 4.16 2.14 19.78
N LYS A 185 3.84 1.06 20.51
CA LYS A 185 4.05 1.02 21.96
C LYS A 185 5.56 0.98 22.27
N GLN A 186 5.99 1.88 23.14
CA GLN A 186 7.38 2.00 23.57
C GLN A 186 7.62 1.26 24.90
N ASP A 187 6.57 1.11 25.69
CA ASP A 187 6.53 0.55 27.05
C ASP A 187 6.29 -0.97 27.10
N LEU A 188 6.48 -1.68 25.98
CA LEU A 188 6.30 -3.13 25.95
C LEU A 188 7.37 -3.85 26.78
N PRO A 189 6.97 -4.83 27.63
CA PRO A 189 7.87 -5.53 28.54
C PRO A 189 8.83 -6.49 27.79
N THR A 190 9.96 -6.82 28.41
CA THR A 190 10.94 -7.78 27.87
C THR A 190 10.69 -9.22 28.32
N ASP A 191 10.15 -9.42 29.53
CA ASP A 191 10.21 -10.73 30.21
C ASP A 191 8.83 -11.38 30.35
N LYS A 192 7.89 -10.68 31.00
CA LYS A 192 6.48 -11.09 31.13
C LYS A 192 5.67 -10.46 30.00
N ALA A 193 5.05 -11.26 29.15
CA ALA A 193 4.26 -10.73 28.05
C ALA A 193 2.99 -9.99 28.51
N ARG A 194 2.73 -8.84 27.88
CA ARG A 194 1.50 -8.07 28.03
C ARG A 194 0.41 -8.69 27.17
N ASN A 195 -0.68 -9.16 27.78
CA ASN A 195 -1.78 -9.79 27.04
C ASN A 195 -2.89 -8.77 26.74
N ILE A 196 -3.24 -8.61 25.46
CA ILE A 196 -4.30 -7.71 24.99
C ILE A 196 -5.30 -8.51 24.16
N ALA A 197 -6.59 -8.29 24.38
CA ALA A 197 -7.63 -8.77 23.48
C ALA A 197 -7.99 -7.69 22.44
N PHE A 198 -8.19 -8.09 21.18
CA PHE A 198 -8.67 -7.24 20.10
C PHE A 198 -10.05 -7.73 19.67
N VAL A 199 -11.04 -6.84 19.65
CA VAL A 199 -12.40 -7.13 19.17
C VAL A 199 -12.70 -6.27 17.96
N ASP A 200 -12.77 -6.90 16.78
CA ASP A 200 -13.23 -6.30 15.53
C ASP A 200 -14.68 -6.67 15.28
N MET A 201 -15.54 -5.67 15.02
CA MET A 201 -16.87 -5.92 14.46
C MET A 201 -17.15 -4.99 13.28
N GLY A 202 -16.83 -5.45 12.08
CA GLY A 202 -17.14 -4.78 10.83
C GLY A 202 -18.62 -4.86 10.43
N HIS A 203 -18.87 -4.74 9.12
CA HIS A 203 -20.22 -4.73 8.56
C HIS A 203 -20.91 -6.11 8.54
N SER A 204 -20.16 -7.20 8.42
CA SER A 204 -20.68 -8.56 8.13
C SER A 204 -20.22 -9.66 9.08
N SER A 205 -19.31 -9.35 10.01
CA SER A 205 -18.59 -10.35 10.79
C SER A 205 -18.03 -9.75 12.08
N LEU A 206 -17.92 -10.62 13.09
CA LEU A 206 -17.28 -10.38 14.38
C LEU A 206 -16.01 -11.24 14.45
N GLN A 207 -14.90 -10.66 14.89
CA GLN A 207 -13.61 -11.34 15.05
C GLN A 207 -13.00 -10.95 16.39
N VAL A 208 -12.44 -11.93 17.10
CA VAL A 208 -11.73 -11.74 18.36
C VAL A 208 -10.37 -12.40 18.25
N ALA A 209 -9.32 -11.71 18.70
CA ALA A 209 -7.98 -12.25 18.85
C ALA A 209 -7.43 -11.91 20.23
N ILE A 210 -6.71 -12.83 20.87
CA ILE A 210 -5.96 -12.53 22.10
C ILE A 210 -4.47 -12.69 21.81
N CYS A 211 -3.69 -11.67 22.16
CA CYS A 211 -2.33 -11.48 21.72
C CYS A 211 -1.40 -11.21 22.90
N ALA A 212 -0.26 -11.89 22.92
CA ALA A 212 0.85 -11.62 23.83
C ALA A 212 1.86 -10.68 23.14
N PHE A 213 2.23 -9.59 23.82
CA PHE A 213 3.23 -8.63 23.38
C PHE A 213 4.49 -8.65 24.26
N LEU A 214 5.63 -8.61 23.61
CA LEU A 214 6.94 -8.31 24.20
C LEU A 214 7.62 -7.21 23.37
N LYS A 215 8.70 -6.62 23.90
CA LYS A 215 9.51 -5.61 23.23
C LYS A 215 10.03 -6.12 21.88
N GLY A 216 9.40 -5.70 20.78
CA GLY A 216 9.75 -6.16 19.42
C GLY A 216 9.07 -7.46 18.99
N GLN A 217 8.03 -7.94 19.68
CA GLN A 217 7.31 -9.15 19.28
C GLN A 217 5.81 -9.12 19.61
N LEU A 218 5.02 -9.59 18.65
CA LEU A 218 3.62 -9.98 18.75
C LEU A 218 3.51 -11.51 18.53
N LYS A 219 2.81 -12.18 19.44
CA LYS A 219 2.33 -13.56 19.25
C LYS A 219 0.82 -13.61 19.46
N VAL A 220 0.07 -14.04 18.45
CA VAL A 220 -1.35 -14.37 18.62
C VAL A 220 -1.46 -15.69 19.40
N LEU A 221 -2.34 -15.73 20.40
CA LEU A 221 -2.56 -16.89 21.29
C LEU A 221 -3.81 -17.69 20.89
N SER A 222 -4.90 -16.98 20.58
CA SER A 222 -6.17 -17.55 20.14
C SER A 222 -6.90 -16.59 19.21
N VAL A 223 -7.73 -17.15 18.31
CA VAL A 223 -8.66 -16.41 17.46
C VAL A 223 -10.02 -17.10 17.45
N ASP A 224 -11.10 -16.32 17.45
CA ASP A 224 -12.47 -16.83 17.30
C ASP A 224 -13.31 -15.80 16.54
N ALA A 225 -14.45 -16.21 15.96
CA ALA A 225 -15.27 -15.36 15.11
C ALA A 225 -16.75 -15.78 15.06
N ASP A 226 -17.60 -14.84 14.65
CA ASP A 226 -18.88 -15.15 13.99
C ASP A 226 -18.84 -14.57 12.56
N PRO A 227 -18.61 -15.42 11.53
CA PRO A 227 -18.55 -15.03 10.12
C PRO A 227 -19.85 -14.47 9.53
N THR A 228 -20.93 -14.40 10.31
CA THR A 228 -22.31 -14.11 9.88
C THR A 228 -23.02 -13.10 10.80
N LEU A 229 -22.26 -12.31 11.57
CA LEU A 229 -22.77 -11.35 12.53
C LEU A 229 -21.98 -10.04 12.42
N GLY A 230 -22.55 -9.04 11.76
CA GLY A 230 -21.97 -7.70 11.69
C GLY A 230 -23.01 -6.60 11.77
N GLY A 231 -22.57 -5.35 11.57
CA GLY A 231 -23.42 -4.17 11.62
C GLY A 231 -24.66 -4.24 10.72
N ARG A 232 -24.56 -4.92 9.57
CA ARG A 232 -25.68 -5.10 8.62
C ARG A 232 -26.84 -5.91 9.20
N ASP A 233 -26.55 -6.86 10.09
CA ASP A 233 -27.55 -7.81 10.57
C ASP A 233 -28.42 -7.15 11.66
N PHE A 234 -27.86 -6.17 12.37
CA PHE A 234 -28.61 -5.16 13.12
C PHE A 234 -29.46 -4.26 12.21
N ASP A 235 -28.93 -3.79 11.07
CA ASP A 235 -29.71 -2.98 10.11
C ASP A 235 -30.93 -3.76 9.58
N LYS A 236 -30.78 -5.07 9.32
CA LYS A 236 -31.90 -5.94 8.92
C LYS A 236 -33.04 -5.98 9.94
N ARG A 237 -32.76 -5.87 11.25
CA ARG A 237 -33.80 -5.82 12.30
C ARG A 237 -34.56 -4.50 12.31
N ILE A 238 -33.84 -3.40 12.14
CA ILE A 238 -34.44 -2.06 11.99
C ILE A 238 -35.29 -2.04 10.71
N CYS A 239 -34.77 -2.58 9.60
CA CYS A 239 -35.50 -2.71 8.34
C CYS A 239 -36.78 -3.54 8.50
N GLN A 240 -36.70 -4.75 9.08
CA GLN A 240 -37.87 -5.62 9.24
C GLN A 240 -38.99 -4.92 10.02
N LYS A 241 -38.67 -4.29 11.15
CA LYS A 241 -39.65 -3.51 11.93
C LYS A 241 -40.31 -2.41 11.10
N PHE A 242 -39.56 -1.69 10.27
CA PHE A 242 -40.16 -0.65 9.40
C PHE A 242 -40.88 -1.19 8.16
N ILE A 243 -40.51 -2.36 7.62
CA ILE A 243 -41.29 -3.05 6.58
C ILE A 243 -42.67 -3.42 7.13
N GLU A 244 -42.71 -3.98 8.34
CA GLU A 244 -43.96 -4.33 9.03
C GLU A 244 -44.77 -3.07 9.41
N GLU A 245 -44.13 -2.05 9.97
CA GLU A 245 -44.77 -0.76 10.31
C GLU A 245 -45.37 -0.08 9.07
N PHE A 246 -44.63 0.00 7.96
CA PHE A 246 -45.09 0.69 6.75
C PHE A 246 -46.17 -0.12 6.00
N LYS A 247 -46.11 -1.45 6.01
CA LYS A 247 -47.17 -2.32 5.49
C LYS A 247 -48.47 -2.20 6.31
N GLN A 248 -48.37 -1.95 7.62
CA GLN A 248 -49.54 -1.67 8.45
C GLN A 248 -50.07 -0.24 8.29
N LYS A 249 -49.19 0.76 8.33
CA LYS A 249 -49.51 2.20 8.39
C LYS A 249 -49.84 2.82 7.02
N TYR A 250 -49.05 2.52 6.00
CA TYR A 250 -49.14 3.08 4.64
C TYR A 250 -49.64 2.08 3.59
N LYS A 251 -49.81 0.80 3.97
CA LYS A 251 -50.18 -0.33 3.06
C LYS A 251 -49.15 -0.68 1.98
N LEU A 252 -47.98 -0.06 2.02
CA LEU A 252 -46.87 -0.30 1.10
C LEU A 252 -46.16 -1.64 1.40
N ASP A 253 -45.98 -2.49 0.39
CA ASP A 253 -45.17 -3.71 0.52
C ASP A 253 -43.76 -3.52 -0.06
N VAL A 254 -42.85 -3.11 0.82
CA VAL A 254 -41.43 -2.80 0.51
C VAL A 254 -40.70 -3.96 -0.19
N LEU A 255 -41.09 -5.21 0.07
CA LEU A 255 -40.43 -6.38 -0.52
C LEU A 255 -40.70 -6.52 -2.02
N THR A 256 -41.78 -5.93 -2.53
CA THR A 256 -42.09 -5.89 -3.96
C THR A 256 -41.20 -4.94 -4.76
N ASN A 257 -40.58 -3.96 -4.10
CA ASN A 257 -39.79 -2.91 -4.75
C ASN A 257 -38.33 -2.89 -4.24
N PRO A 258 -37.39 -3.51 -4.99
CA PRO A 258 -35.97 -3.52 -4.63
C PRO A 258 -35.33 -2.14 -4.42
N LYS A 259 -35.80 -1.08 -5.11
CA LYS A 259 -35.31 0.30 -4.86
C LYS A 259 -35.75 0.81 -3.50
N ALA A 260 -36.98 0.51 -3.08
CA ALA A 260 -37.50 0.86 -1.76
C ALA A 260 -36.79 0.07 -0.65
N LYS A 261 -36.54 -1.24 -0.84
CA LYS A 261 -35.74 -2.04 0.10
C LYS A 261 -34.34 -1.44 0.34
N VAL A 262 -33.66 -0.98 -0.73
CA VAL A 262 -32.34 -0.32 -0.59
C VAL A 262 -32.45 1.09 0.02
N LYS A 263 -33.43 1.93 -0.38
CA LYS A 263 -33.72 3.21 0.30
C LYS A 263 -33.86 3.00 1.81
N LEU A 264 -34.73 2.08 2.24
CA LEU A 264 -34.97 1.78 3.65
C LEU A 264 -33.70 1.28 4.35
N THR A 265 -32.92 0.40 3.71
CA THR A 265 -31.68 -0.13 4.30
C THR A 265 -30.66 0.96 4.60
N ASN A 266 -30.48 1.92 3.69
CA ASN A 266 -29.57 3.05 3.86
C ASN A 266 -30.01 3.98 5.02
N GLU A 267 -31.32 4.25 5.15
CA GLU A 267 -31.83 5.08 6.25
C GLU A 267 -31.83 4.32 7.60
N CYS A 268 -32.03 3.00 7.61
CA CYS A 268 -31.85 2.17 8.80
C CYS A 268 -30.38 2.15 9.28
N GLU A 269 -29.41 2.12 8.35
CA GLU A 269 -27.98 2.20 8.68
C GLU A 269 -27.62 3.54 9.34
N LYS A 270 -28.14 4.65 8.79
CA LYS A 270 -28.04 5.99 9.39
C LYS A 270 -28.67 6.03 10.78
N LEU A 271 -29.90 5.50 10.93
CA LEU A 271 -30.61 5.46 12.20
C LEU A 271 -29.85 4.67 13.27
N LYS A 272 -29.26 3.52 12.94
CA LYS A 272 -28.37 2.75 13.84
C LYS A 272 -27.17 3.57 14.32
N LYS A 273 -26.52 4.31 13.42
CA LYS A 273 -25.39 5.21 13.76
C LYS A 273 -25.83 6.35 14.66
N LEU A 274 -26.96 7.00 14.35
CA LEU A 274 -27.54 8.07 15.18
C LEU A 274 -27.94 7.57 16.59
N MET A 275 -28.49 6.36 16.70
CA MET A 275 -28.80 5.71 17.99
C MET A 275 -27.55 5.27 18.76
N SER A 276 -26.41 5.10 18.11
CA SER A 276 -25.15 4.79 18.81
C SER A 276 -24.65 6.00 19.61
N ALA A 277 -24.88 7.22 19.11
CA ALA A 277 -24.64 8.46 19.86
C ALA A 277 -25.80 8.79 20.82
N ASN A 278 -27.04 8.87 20.30
CA ASN A 278 -28.21 9.38 21.02
C ASN A 278 -29.08 8.25 21.60
N SER A 279 -29.58 8.41 22.82
CA SER A 279 -30.50 7.46 23.47
C SER A 279 -31.98 7.80 23.29
N THR A 280 -32.28 9.02 22.83
CA THR A 280 -33.62 9.56 22.57
C THR A 280 -34.33 8.89 21.39
N ASP A 281 -35.59 9.24 21.17
CA ASP A 281 -36.40 8.72 20.07
C ASP A 281 -36.19 9.49 18.76
N ILE A 282 -35.50 8.86 17.81
CA ILE A 282 -34.97 9.46 16.58
C ILE A 282 -35.94 9.20 15.42
N PRO A 283 -36.29 10.21 14.60
CA PRO A 283 -37.12 10.03 13.42
C PRO A 283 -36.36 9.36 12.26
N ILE A 284 -37.09 8.64 11.43
CA ILE A 284 -36.70 8.19 10.09
C ILE A 284 -37.77 8.68 9.11
N ASN A 285 -37.36 9.51 8.16
CA ASN A 285 -38.21 10.09 7.13
C ASN A 285 -37.61 9.72 5.77
N ILE A 286 -38.41 9.20 4.85
CA ILE A 286 -37.95 8.81 3.50
C ILE A 286 -38.91 9.35 2.45
N GLU A 287 -38.41 10.26 1.63
CA GLU A 287 -39.18 10.95 0.59
C GLU A 287 -39.33 10.11 -0.68
N CYS A 288 -40.50 10.24 -1.34
CA CYS A 288 -40.93 9.52 -2.53
C CYS A 288 -40.55 8.03 -2.47
N PHE A 289 -40.93 7.35 -1.39
CA PHE A 289 -40.39 6.05 -1.01
C PHE A 289 -40.90 4.93 -1.92
N MET A 290 -42.22 4.87 -2.10
CA MET A 290 -42.95 4.05 -3.09
C MET A 290 -44.24 4.79 -3.46
N GLU A 291 -44.70 4.64 -4.70
CA GLU A 291 -45.99 5.19 -5.16
C GLU A 291 -46.14 6.70 -4.86
N ASP A 292 -45.02 7.42 -4.97
CA ASP A 292 -44.83 8.83 -4.65
C ASP A 292 -45.29 9.26 -3.24
N MET A 293 -45.47 8.30 -2.33
CA MET A 293 -45.73 8.54 -0.91
C MET A 293 -44.44 8.64 -0.08
N ASP A 294 -44.42 9.59 0.85
CA ASP A 294 -43.40 9.72 1.88
C ASP A 294 -43.72 8.84 3.08
N VAL A 295 -42.70 8.22 3.68
CA VAL A 295 -42.85 7.40 4.88
C VAL A 295 -42.09 7.99 6.06
N THR A 296 -42.76 8.07 7.21
CA THR A 296 -42.20 8.51 8.48
C THR A 296 -42.36 7.43 9.54
N GLY A 297 -41.33 7.24 10.35
CA GLY A 297 -41.29 6.33 11.50
C GLY A 297 -40.36 6.87 12.58
N ARG A 298 -40.30 6.23 13.74
CA ARG A 298 -39.42 6.63 14.85
C ARG A 298 -38.83 5.41 15.59
N MET A 299 -37.66 5.59 16.22
CA MET A 299 -37.02 4.56 17.05
C MET A 299 -36.09 5.18 18.11
N LYS A 300 -36.20 4.68 19.35
CA LYS A 300 -35.26 4.92 20.46
C LYS A 300 -34.27 3.75 20.59
N ARG A 301 -33.06 4.02 21.13
CA ARG A 301 -32.00 3.00 21.35
C ARG A 301 -32.50 1.72 22.04
N VAL A 302 -33.29 1.86 23.10
CA VAL A 302 -33.79 0.71 23.89
C VAL A 302 -34.61 -0.25 23.02
N ALA A 303 -35.46 0.26 22.13
CA ALA A 303 -36.26 -0.57 21.22
C ALA A 303 -35.41 -1.27 20.14
N PHE A 304 -34.30 -0.64 19.73
CA PHE A 304 -33.31 -1.25 18.86
C PHE A 304 -32.55 -2.41 19.55
N GLU A 305 -32.20 -2.23 20.82
CA GLU A 305 -31.53 -3.25 21.64
C GLU A 305 -32.48 -4.44 21.90
N GLU A 306 -33.76 -4.17 22.21
CA GLU A 306 -34.84 -5.17 22.32
C GLU A 306 -35.04 -5.99 21.03
N LEU A 307 -35.03 -5.35 19.86
CA LEU A 307 -35.16 -6.02 18.54
C LEU A 307 -33.94 -6.88 18.15
N SER A 308 -32.84 -6.79 18.91
CA SER A 308 -31.53 -7.35 18.55
C SER A 308 -30.99 -8.37 19.56
N VAL A 309 -31.79 -8.78 20.56
CA VAL A 309 -31.35 -9.62 21.70
C VAL A 309 -30.62 -10.91 21.30
N ASP A 310 -31.04 -11.62 20.25
CA ASP A 310 -30.36 -12.83 19.79
C ASP A 310 -29.02 -12.54 19.09
N LEU A 311 -28.90 -11.41 18.38
CA LEU A 311 -27.64 -10.95 17.79
C LEU A 311 -26.65 -10.57 18.90
N ILE A 312 -27.16 -9.95 19.97
CA ILE A 312 -26.42 -9.57 21.18
C ILE A 312 -25.96 -10.84 21.95
N GLN A 313 -26.81 -11.87 22.07
CA GLN A 313 -26.45 -13.17 22.65
C GLN A 313 -25.47 -13.98 21.78
N ARG A 314 -25.47 -13.79 20.46
CA ARG A 314 -24.45 -14.38 19.56
C ARG A 314 -23.10 -13.69 19.72
N PHE A 315 -23.10 -12.35 19.82
CA PHE A 315 -21.90 -11.53 19.97
C PHE A 315 -21.02 -12.00 21.15
N GLU A 316 -21.62 -12.36 22.29
CA GLU A 316 -20.87 -12.80 23.47
C GLU A 316 -20.05 -14.10 23.26
N LYS A 317 -20.44 -14.97 22.32
CA LYS A 317 -19.89 -16.34 22.22
C LYS A 317 -18.44 -16.37 21.73
N PRO A 318 -18.04 -15.69 20.63
CA PRO A 318 -16.63 -15.63 20.23
C PRO A 318 -15.70 -15.02 21.29
N LEU A 319 -16.15 -14.01 22.04
CA LEU A 319 -15.34 -13.39 23.10
C LEU A 319 -14.98 -14.42 24.19
N ARG A 320 -15.96 -15.20 24.66
CA ARG A 320 -15.74 -16.24 25.66
C ARG A 320 -14.86 -17.37 25.14
N ARG A 321 -15.10 -17.86 23.92
CA ARG A 321 -14.30 -18.93 23.31
C ARG A 321 -12.84 -18.50 23.05
N ALA A 322 -12.61 -17.27 22.58
CA ALA A 322 -11.26 -16.76 22.39
C ALA A 322 -10.49 -16.69 23.73
N LEU A 323 -11.16 -16.26 24.82
CA LEU A 323 -10.58 -16.25 26.16
C LEU A 323 -10.23 -17.66 26.64
N GLU A 324 -11.19 -18.59 26.58
CA GLU A 324 -10.99 -20.00 26.94
C GLU A 324 -9.83 -20.65 26.16
N GLN A 325 -9.80 -20.48 24.83
CA GLN A 325 -8.73 -20.99 23.95
C GLN A 325 -7.36 -20.37 24.21
N SER A 326 -7.28 -19.16 24.78
CA SER A 326 -6.00 -18.52 25.12
C SER A 326 -5.32 -19.14 26.34
N GLY A 327 -6.07 -19.89 27.15
CA GLY A 327 -5.61 -20.39 28.46
C GLY A 327 -5.48 -19.29 29.53
N LEU A 328 -5.87 -18.05 29.23
CA LEU A 328 -5.83 -16.92 30.16
C LEU A 328 -7.17 -16.73 30.87
N LYS A 329 -7.10 -16.26 32.11
CA LYS A 329 -8.23 -15.70 32.85
C LYS A 329 -8.41 -14.19 32.55
N PRO A 330 -9.57 -13.59 32.82
CA PRO A 330 -9.81 -12.15 32.63
C PRO A 330 -8.78 -11.25 33.34
N ASP A 331 -8.35 -11.62 34.56
CA ASP A 331 -7.37 -10.90 35.38
C ASP A 331 -5.92 -11.01 34.87
N GLN A 332 -5.68 -11.77 33.81
CA GLN A 332 -4.37 -11.90 33.14
C GLN A 332 -4.27 -11.06 31.85
N LEU A 333 -5.35 -10.35 31.48
CA LEU A 333 -5.33 -9.32 30.43
C LEU A 333 -4.88 -7.97 31.02
N GLU A 334 -4.16 -7.18 30.22
CA GLU A 334 -3.75 -5.80 30.54
C GLU A 334 -4.55 -4.76 29.74
N GLY A 335 -5.40 -5.19 28.80
CA GLY A 335 -6.25 -4.32 28.00
C GLY A 335 -7.14 -5.07 27.01
N VAL A 336 -8.21 -4.41 26.57
CA VAL A 336 -9.01 -4.78 25.40
C VAL A 336 -9.06 -3.58 24.47
N GLU A 337 -8.70 -3.72 23.20
CA GLU A 337 -8.86 -2.68 22.18
C GLU A 337 -10.01 -3.05 21.23
N ILE A 338 -10.85 -2.08 20.88
CA ILE A 338 -12.02 -2.29 20.01
C ILE A 338 -11.87 -1.55 18.67
N VAL A 339 -12.19 -2.24 17.59
CA VAL A 339 -12.13 -1.73 16.20
C VAL A 339 -13.36 -2.18 15.41
N GLY A 340 -13.45 -1.75 14.14
CA GLY A 340 -14.57 -2.06 13.26
C GLY A 340 -15.80 -1.18 13.53
N GLY A 341 -16.57 -0.91 12.48
CA GLY A 341 -17.67 0.07 12.50
C GLY A 341 -18.73 -0.15 13.60
N SER A 342 -18.98 -1.41 13.98
CA SER A 342 -20.12 -1.81 14.81
C SER A 342 -19.83 -1.85 16.31
N THR A 343 -18.57 -1.92 16.75
CA THR A 343 -18.20 -1.85 18.20
C THR A 343 -18.52 -0.50 18.85
N ARG A 344 -18.93 0.48 18.04
CA ARG A 344 -19.50 1.76 18.47
C ARG A 344 -20.89 1.63 19.12
N VAL A 345 -21.62 0.54 18.89
CA VAL A 345 -22.93 0.29 19.51
C VAL A 345 -22.78 0.09 21.04
N PRO A 346 -23.42 0.91 21.90
CA PRO A 346 -23.12 0.94 23.34
C PRO A 346 -23.29 -0.39 24.08
N ILE A 347 -24.35 -1.15 23.83
CA ILE A 347 -24.59 -2.43 24.52
C ILE A 347 -23.48 -3.47 24.26
N LEU A 348 -22.79 -3.41 23.13
CA LEU A 348 -21.68 -4.31 22.82
C LEU A 348 -20.45 -4.01 23.69
N LYS A 349 -20.18 -2.73 23.99
CA LYS A 349 -19.11 -2.32 24.91
C LYS A 349 -19.33 -2.86 26.32
N ASN A 350 -20.58 -2.83 26.79
CA ASN A 350 -20.95 -3.40 28.09
C ASN A 350 -20.70 -4.92 28.12
N ILE A 351 -20.96 -5.64 27.03
CA ILE A 351 -20.70 -7.09 26.96
C ILE A 351 -19.20 -7.40 26.87
N ILE A 352 -18.43 -6.63 26.11
CA ILE A 352 -16.96 -6.71 26.10
C ILE A 352 -16.41 -6.56 27.53
N LYS A 353 -16.87 -5.55 28.27
CA LYS A 353 -16.54 -5.33 29.68
C LYS A 353 -16.95 -6.51 30.57
N ASN A 354 -18.16 -7.05 30.39
CA ASN A 354 -18.66 -8.17 31.20
C ASN A 354 -17.96 -9.52 30.92
N VAL A 355 -17.36 -9.71 29.74
CA VAL A 355 -16.60 -10.92 29.41
C VAL A 355 -15.15 -10.83 29.86
N PHE A 356 -14.48 -9.69 29.64
CA PHE A 356 -13.05 -9.52 29.94
C PHE A 356 -12.75 -8.83 31.28
N GLY A 357 -13.77 -8.34 32.00
CA GLY A 357 -13.64 -7.72 33.32
C GLY A 357 -13.08 -6.28 33.32
N MET A 358 -12.88 -5.67 32.14
CA MET A 358 -12.24 -4.36 31.99
C MET A 358 -12.86 -3.52 30.87
N GLU A 359 -12.72 -2.20 30.96
CA GLU A 359 -13.28 -1.28 29.96
C GLU A 359 -12.58 -1.40 28.59
N PRO A 360 -13.32 -1.44 27.47
CA PRO A 360 -12.74 -1.45 26.14
C PRO A 360 -12.07 -0.11 25.82
N SER A 361 -10.77 -0.17 25.55
CA SER A 361 -9.94 0.92 25.06
C SER A 361 -10.17 1.19 23.57
N THR A 362 -9.92 2.44 23.18
CA THR A 362 -9.95 2.92 21.79
C THR A 362 -8.69 3.75 21.52
N THR A 363 -7.50 3.21 21.81
CA THR A 363 -6.23 3.92 21.51
C THR A 363 -5.85 3.80 20.03
N LEU A 364 -6.48 2.86 19.32
CA LEU A 364 -6.42 2.72 17.86
C LEU A 364 -7.59 3.46 17.19
N ASN A 365 -7.36 3.98 15.98
CA ASN A 365 -8.46 4.40 15.12
C ASN A 365 -9.22 3.17 14.62
N ALA A 366 -10.47 3.02 15.07
CA ALA A 366 -11.30 1.84 14.84
C ALA A 366 -11.58 1.50 13.36
N ASP A 367 -11.45 2.47 12.44
CA ASP A 367 -11.66 2.25 11.01
C ASP A 367 -10.34 2.11 10.23
N GLU A 368 -9.25 2.75 10.69
CA GLU A 368 -7.97 2.79 9.96
C GLU A 368 -6.96 1.72 10.40
N ALA A 369 -7.14 1.10 11.56
CA ALA A 369 -6.14 0.24 12.19
C ALA A 369 -5.73 -0.99 11.33
N VAL A 370 -6.68 -1.61 10.64
CA VAL A 370 -6.42 -2.76 9.75
C VAL A 370 -5.51 -2.34 8.59
N ALA A 371 -5.88 -1.29 7.85
CA ALA A 371 -5.08 -0.80 6.72
C ALA A 371 -3.68 -0.36 7.15
N ARG A 372 -3.58 0.39 8.25
CA ARG A 372 -2.29 0.81 8.84
C ARG A 372 -1.43 -0.40 9.21
N GLY A 373 -2.02 -1.44 9.79
CA GLY A 373 -1.35 -2.72 10.08
C GLY A 373 -0.82 -3.41 8.82
N CYS A 374 -1.63 -3.51 7.77
CA CYS A 374 -1.20 -4.03 6.48
C CYS A 374 -0.04 -3.22 5.89
N ALA A 375 -0.09 -1.88 5.96
CA ALA A 375 0.97 -1.02 5.42
C ALA A 375 2.27 -1.12 6.24
N LEU A 376 2.20 -1.25 7.57
CA LEU A 376 3.34 -1.60 8.42
C LEU A 376 3.95 -2.94 8.00
N GLN A 377 3.14 -3.98 7.82
CA GLN A 377 3.59 -5.29 7.37
C GLN A 377 4.19 -5.25 5.95
N CYS A 378 3.69 -4.37 5.07
CA CYS A 378 4.27 -4.13 3.75
C CYS A 378 5.63 -3.42 3.84
N ALA A 379 5.78 -2.44 4.75
CA ALA A 379 7.07 -1.79 5.03
C ALA A 379 8.11 -2.79 5.55
N MET A 380 7.72 -3.67 6.49
CA MET A 380 8.56 -4.74 7.04
C MET A 380 9.05 -5.77 6.00
N LEU A 381 8.33 -5.91 4.88
CA LEU A 381 8.69 -6.79 3.77
C LEU A 381 9.41 -6.05 2.63
N SER A 382 9.62 -4.74 2.76
CA SER A 382 10.24 -3.93 1.73
C SER A 382 11.76 -3.87 1.90
N PRO A 383 12.57 -4.21 0.87
CA PRO A 383 14.02 -4.03 0.93
C PRO A 383 14.44 -2.55 0.92
N THR A 384 13.51 -1.62 0.63
CA THR A 384 13.78 -0.17 0.56
C THR A 384 13.35 0.62 1.79
N PHE A 385 12.46 0.09 2.65
CA PHE A 385 12.02 0.79 3.86
C PHE A 385 12.61 0.12 5.11
N ARG A 386 13.45 0.86 5.85
CA ARG A 386 13.90 0.42 7.17
C ARG A 386 12.84 0.80 8.20
N VAL A 387 12.34 -0.20 8.93
CA VAL A 387 11.40 -0.05 10.04
C VAL A 387 11.98 -0.68 11.31
N ARG A 388 11.40 -0.35 12.47
CA ARG A 388 11.74 -0.98 13.75
C ARG A 388 11.56 -2.50 13.65
N GLU A 389 12.57 -3.26 14.07
CA GLU A 389 12.46 -4.73 14.12
C GLU A 389 11.29 -5.16 15.00
N PHE A 390 10.39 -5.97 14.43
CA PHE A 390 9.18 -6.43 15.10
C PHE A 390 8.77 -7.80 14.54
N SER A 391 8.69 -8.82 15.40
CA SER A 391 8.27 -10.19 15.03
C SER A 391 6.75 -10.32 15.10
N VAL A 392 6.12 -10.92 14.08
CA VAL A 392 4.66 -11.13 14.00
C VAL A 392 4.35 -12.61 13.79
N ASN A 393 4.06 -13.30 14.89
CA ASN A 393 3.70 -14.72 14.89
C ASN A 393 2.18 -14.87 14.93
N ASP A 394 1.60 -15.31 13.80
CA ASP A 394 0.15 -15.48 13.57
C ASP A 394 -0.25 -16.97 13.67
N ILE A 395 -1.54 -17.27 13.76
CA ILE A 395 -2.08 -18.62 14.00
C ILE A 395 -3.23 -18.97 13.02
N ALA A 396 -3.28 -20.23 12.60
CA ALA A 396 -4.35 -20.75 11.76
C ALA A 396 -5.44 -21.37 12.64
N PRO A 397 -6.72 -20.94 12.53
CA PRO A 397 -7.78 -21.39 13.42
C PRO A 397 -8.12 -22.88 13.28
N TYR A 398 -8.05 -23.42 12.06
CA TYR A 398 -8.59 -24.74 11.73
C TYR A 398 -7.51 -25.84 11.64
N PRO A 399 -7.74 -27.02 12.21
CA PRO A 399 -6.83 -28.16 12.07
C PRO A 399 -6.86 -28.75 10.65
N ILE A 400 -5.68 -29.12 10.16
CA ILE A 400 -5.48 -29.69 8.82
C ILE A 400 -4.97 -31.11 8.95
N VAL A 401 -5.67 -32.02 8.27
CA VAL A 401 -5.37 -33.44 8.18
C VAL A 401 -4.81 -33.74 6.79
N LEU A 402 -3.82 -34.64 6.74
CA LEU A 402 -3.32 -35.23 5.50
C LEU A 402 -3.70 -36.72 5.44
N THR A 403 -4.28 -37.15 4.33
CA THR A 403 -4.62 -38.55 4.05
C THR A 403 -3.84 -39.08 2.84
N TRP A 404 -3.62 -40.40 2.81
CA TRP A 404 -2.95 -41.10 1.71
C TRP A 404 -3.32 -42.59 1.68
N LYS A 405 -3.22 -43.26 0.53
CA LYS A 405 -3.43 -44.72 0.41
C LYS A 405 -2.30 -45.47 1.13
N SER A 406 -2.57 -46.41 2.05
CA SER A 406 -1.51 -47.13 2.80
C SER A 406 -0.74 -48.14 1.90
N GLN A 407 0.11 -48.99 2.48
CA GLN A 407 0.64 -50.19 1.81
C GLN A 407 -0.23 -51.44 2.11
N SER A 408 -1.02 -51.40 3.19
CA SER A 408 -2.12 -52.32 3.48
C SER A 408 -3.40 -51.76 2.83
N GLU A 409 -4.09 -52.54 1.99
CA GLU A 409 -5.26 -52.04 1.26
C GLU A 409 -6.49 -51.77 2.15
N GLU A 410 -6.50 -52.27 3.38
CA GLU A 410 -7.66 -52.24 4.29
C GLU A 410 -7.88 -50.91 5.04
N ASP A 411 -6.88 -50.02 5.11
CA ASP A 411 -6.99 -48.72 5.82
C ASP A 411 -6.19 -47.60 5.12
N PRO A 412 -6.75 -46.39 4.93
CA PRO A 412 -5.99 -45.23 4.51
C PRO A 412 -5.10 -44.71 5.66
N GLY A 413 -3.92 -44.19 5.33
CA GLY A 413 -3.08 -43.49 6.31
C GLY A 413 -3.57 -42.06 6.50
N GLU A 414 -3.81 -41.66 7.75
CA GLU A 414 -4.26 -40.34 8.15
C GLU A 414 -3.28 -39.71 9.17
N MET A 415 -3.07 -38.39 9.10
CA MET A 415 -2.29 -37.64 10.08
C MET A 415 -2.79 -36.21 10.23
N GLU A 416 -3.14 -35.81 11.46
CA GLU A 416 -3.31 -34.39 11.80
C GLU A 416 -1.93 -33.71 11.73
N LEU A 417 -1.75 -32.82 10.75
CA LEU A 417 -0.48 -32.12 10.52
C LEU A 417 -0.37 -30.87 11.38
N PHE A 418 -1.48 -30.14 11.45
CA PHE A 418 -1.65 -28.85 12.11
C PHE A 418 -2.88 -28.92 13.00
N THR A 419 -2.72 -28.54 14.27
CA THR A 419 -3.80 -28.46 15.28
C THR A 419 -4.64 -27.20 15.10
N PRO A 420 -5.76 -27.01 15.84
CA PRO A 420 -6.37 -25.69 15.97
C PRO A 420 -5.36 -24.68 16.52
N ASN A 421 -5.48 -23.41 16.13
CA ASN A 421 -4.59 -22.30 16.52
C ASN A 421 -3.09 -22.58 16.31
N HIS A 422 -2.70 -23.40 15.33
CA HIS A 422 -1.30 -23.69 15.04
C HIS A 422 -0.59 -22.47 14.43
N PRO A 423 0.63 -22.10 14.89
CA PRO A 423 1.36 -20.95 14.34
C PRO A 423 1.75 -21.13 12.86
N PHE A 424 1.78 -20.02 12.12
CA PHE A 424 2.28 -19.97 10.73
C PHE A 424 3.12 -18.69 10.48
N PRO A 425 4.08 -18.72 9.53
CA PRO A 425 4.47 -19.84 8.66
C PRO A 425 5.16 -20.98 9.42
N PHE A 426 5.02 -22.22 8.93
CA PHE A 426 5.62 -23.43 9.53
C PHE A 426 5.91 -24.50 8.47
N SER A 427 6.92 -25.35 8.69
CA SER A 427 7.27 -26.47 7.79
C SER A 427 7.52 -27.76 8.56
N LYS A 428 7.04 -28.89 8.03
CA LYS A 428 7.16 -30.23 8.62
C LYS A 428 7.72 -31.21 7.57
N MET A 429 8.73 -31.98 7.94
CA MET A 429 9.27 -33.04 7.08
C MET A 429 8.59 -34.36 7.41
N LEU A 430 7.80 -34.90 6.48
CA LEU A 430 7.21 -36.23 6.56
C LEU A 430 8.16 -37.25 5.90
N THR A 431 8.12 -38.50 6.35
CA THR A 431 8.89 -39.60 5.75
C THR A 431 7.92 -40.72 5.35
N PHE A 432 7.89 -41.02 4.05
CA PHE A 432 7.16 -42.15 3.50
C PHE A 432 8.13 -43.19 2.95
N HIS A 433 7.68 -44.45 2.90
CA HIS A 433 8.39 -45.51 2.18
C HIS A 433 7.46 -46.02 1.08
N ARG A 434 7.90 -45.99 -0.18
CA ARG A 434 7.08 -46.38 -1.36
C ARG A 434 7.96 -47.00 -2.45
N LYS A 435 7.34 -47.77 -3.33
CA LYS A 435 7.97 -48.32 -4.55
C LYS A 435 7.59 -47.53 -5.81
N GLU A 436 6.45 -46.85 -5.76
CA GLU A 436 5.74 -46.25 -6.90
C GLU A 436 5.21 -44.86 -6.51
N PRO A 437 4.79 -44.03 -7.49
CA PRO A 437 4.13 -42.76 -7.25
C PRO A 437 2.92 -42.88 -6.32
N PHE A 438 2.62 -41.82 -5.56
CA PHE A 438 1.53 -41.83 -4.59
C PHE A 438 0.92 -40.45 -4.39
N ASP A 439 -0.37 -40.46 -4.03
CA ASP A 439 -1.16 -39.26 -3.78
C ASP A 439 -1.20 -38.92 -2.29
N LEU A 440 -1.24 -37.62 -1.99
CA LEU A 440 -1.48 -37.03 -0.69
C LEU A 440 -2.67 -36.06 -0.82
N GLU A 441 -3.66 -36.15 0.06
CA GLU A 441 -4.76 -35.17 0.11
C GLU A 441 -4.77 -34.41 1.42
N ALA A 442 -4.98 -33.09 1.33
CA ALA A 442 -5.16 -32.20 2.46
C ALA A 442 -6.63 -31.80 2.59
N HIS A 443 -7.16 -31.96 3.80
CA HIS A 443 -8.53 -31.60 4.16
C HIS A 443 -8.55 -30.96 5.55
N TYR A 444 -9.49 -30.06 5.80
CA TYR A 444 -9.82 -29.65 7.17
C TYR A 444 -10.50 -30.80 7.91
N LYS A 445 -10.19 -30.96 9.20
CA LYS A 445 -10.73 -32.07 10.02
C LYS A 445 -12.26 -32.01 10.08
N SER A 446 -12.93 -33.12 9.72
CA SER A 446 -14.39 -33.19 9.53
C SER A 446 -15.26 -32.85 10.75
N SER A 447 -14.68 -32.81 11.95
CA SER A 447 -15.34 -32.37 13.19
C SER A 447 -15.29 -30.86 13.43
N THR A 448 -14.72 -30.08 12.51
CA THR A 448 -14.54 -28.63 12.64
C THR A 448 -15.75 -27.89 12.10
N ASP A 449 -16.29 -26.93 12.85
CA ASP A 449 -17.27 -25.98 12.30
C ASP A 449 -16.56 -24.99 11.38
N LEU A 450 -16.77 -25.15 10.07
CA LEU A 450 -16.10 -24.38 9.02
C LEU A 450 -17.06 -23.34 8.42
N PRO A 451 -16.59 -22.12 8.09
CA PRO A 451 -17.43 -21.10 7.49
C PRO A 451 -17.91 -21.45 6.08
N ILE A 452 -17.37 -22.51 5.46
CA ILE A 452 -17.74 -23.07 4.15
C ILE A 452 -17.86 -24.58 4.31
N LYS A 453 -18.91 -25.20 3.75
CA LYS A 453 -19.18 -26.65 3.87
C LYS A 453 -18.08 -27.57 3.29
N ASN A 454 -17.34 -27.11 2.28
CA ASN A 454 -16.30 -27.91 1.64
C ASN A 454 -14.95 -27.74 2.36
N GLY A 455 -14.48 -28.81 3.00
CA GLY A 455 -13.21 -28.86 3.72
C GLY A 455 -11.97 -29.18 2.87
N PHE A 456 -12.11 -29.41 1.55
CA PHE A 456 -11.00 -29.75 0.67
C PHE A 456 -9.98 -28.60 0.53
N ILE A 457 -8.69 -28.91 0.72
CA ILE A 457 -7.58 -27.97 0.62
C ILE A 457 -6.74 -28.25 -0.64
N GLY A 458 -6.48 -29.52 -0.96
CA GLY A 458 -5.74 -29.86 -2.17
C GLY A 458 -5.37 -31.34 -2.28
N HIS A 459 -5.11 -31.79 -3.50
CA HIS A 459 -4.61 -33.12 -3.84
C HIS A 459 -3.22 -32.97 -4.47
N PHE A 460 -2.27 -33.81 -4.07
CA PHE A 460 -0.85 -33.67 -4.39
C PHE A 460 -0.23 -35.03 -4.74
N SER A 461 0.04 -35.28 -6.03
CA SER A 461 0.69 -36.51 -6.49
C SER A 461 2.21 -36.35 -6.51
N VAL A 462 2.93 -37.28 -5.85
CA VAL A 462 4.39 -37.34 -5.83
C VAL A 462 4.85 -38.31 -6.93
N ASN A 463 5.37 -37.75 -8.02
CA ASN A 463 5.69 -38.49 -9.24
C ASN A 463 7.16 -38.94 -9.29
N ASN A 464 7.49 -39.83 -10.24
CA ASN A 464 8.82 -40.41 -10.46
C ASN A 464 9.47 -41.11 -9.24
N VAL A 465 8.66 -41.58 -8.29
CA VAL A 465 9.13 -42.49 -7.23
C VAL A 465 9.53 -43.82 -7.87
N VAL A 466 10.77 -44.24 -7.65
CA VAL A 466 11.30 -45.55 -8.06
C VAL A 466 11.65 -46.42 -6.84
N PRO A 467 11.68 -47.76 -6.96
CA PRO A 467 12.17 -48.64 -5.90
C PRO A 467 13.65 -48.40 -5.56
N SER A 468 14.08 -48.92 -4.41
CA SER A 468 15.50 -48.98 -4.03
C SER A 468 16.27 -49.90 -4.99
N GLN A 469 17.61 -49.81 -5.00
CA GLN A 469 18.49 -50.70 -5.77
C GLN A 469 18.28 -52.19 -5.44
N GLU A 470 17.76 -52.49 -4.24
CA GLU A 470 17.41 -53.84 -3.77
C GLU A 470 15.97 -54.28 -4.13
N GLY A 471 15.21 -53.47 -4.88
CA GLY A 471 13.76 -53.68 -5.10
C GLY A 471 12.87 -53.39 -3.86
N SER A 472 13.49 -52.97 -2.75
CA SER A 472 12.84 -52.56 -1.52
C SER A 472 12.21 -51.15 -1.64
N SER A 473 11.32 -50.79 -0.70
CA SER A 473 10.61 -49.50 -0.75
C SER A 473 11.56 -48.33 -0.49
N SER A 474 11.73 -47.45 -1.48
CA SER A 474 12.51 -46.21 -1.37
C SER A 474 12.00 -45.29 -0.26
N LYS A 475 12.92 -44.57 0.37
CA LYS A 475 12.62 -43.58 1.41
C LYS A 475 12.41 -42.21 0.79
N ILE A 476 11.19 -41.69 0.84
CA ILE A 476 10.84 -40.34 0.36
C ILE A 476 10.65 -39.41 1.55
N LYS A 477 11.35 -38.28 1.54
CA LYS A 477 11.09 -37.15 2.43
C LYS A 477 10.16 -36.15 1.72
N VAL A 478 9.03 -35.80 2.33
CA VAL A 478 8.10 -34.80 1.77
C VAL A 478 8.03 -33.59 2.70
N LYS A 479 8.22 -32.39 2.17
CA LYS A 479 8.19 -31.12 2.89
C LYS A 479 6.81 -30.46 2.74
N VAL A 480 5.95 -30.67 3.72
CA VAL A 480 4.67 -29.95 3.83
C VAL A 480 4.88 -28.65 4.60
N ASN A 481 4.20 -27.57 4.21
CA ASN A 481 4.30 -26.29 4.91
C ASN A 481 2.97 -25.53 4.90
N MET A 482 2.84 -24.64 5.88
CA MET A 482 1.91 -23.52 5.84
C MET A 482 2.74 -22.25 5.61
N ASP A 483 2.40 -21.48 4.58
CA ASP A 483 3.18 -20.30 4.16
C ASP A 483 2.78 -19.01 4.91
N VAL A 484 3.34 -17.87 4.49
CA VAL A 484 3.12 -16.55 5.12
C VAL A 484 1.70 -16.02 4.96
N HIS A 485 0.90 -16.57 4.06
CA HIS A 485 -0.51 -16.23 3.82
C HIS A 485 -1.47 -17.10 4.66
N GLY A 486 -0.95 -18.14 5.32
CA GLY A 486 -1.76 -19.17 5.98
C GLY A 486 -2.30 -20.24 5.02
N ILE A 487 -1.61 -20.46 3.89
CA ILE A 487 -1.99 -21.42 2.84
C ILE A 487 -1.13 -22.69 2.97
N PHE A 488 -1.75 -23.86 2.84
CA PHE A 488 -1.07 -25.17 2.91
C PHE A 488 -0.48 -25.55 1.55
N ASN A 489 0.77 -26.01 1.52
CA ASN A 489 1.40 -26.50 0.30
C ASN A 489 2.30 -27.72 0.56
N VAL A 490 2.48 -28.55 -0.47
CA VAL A 490 3.52 -29.59 -0.49
C VAL A 490 4.71 -29.04 -1.28
N SER A 491 5.63 -28.38 -0.58
CA SER A 491 6.71 -27.57 -1.16
C SER A 491 7.89 -28.32 -1.78
N GLY A 492 7.97 -29.65 -1.62
CA GLY A 492 9.04 -30.46 -2.18
C GLY A 492 8.99 -31.91 -1.72
N ALA A 493 9.52 -32.82 -2.54
CA ALA A 493 9.67 -34.24 -2.22
C ALA A 493 11.05 -34.71 -2.68
N GLN A 494 11.71 -35.55 -1.89
CA GLN A 494 13.09 -36.01 -2.14
C GLN A 494 13.21 -37.51 -1.90
N LEU A 495 13.67 -38.25 -2.90
CA LEU A 495 14.03 -39.66 -2.78
C LEU A 495 15.45 -39.77 -2.20
N VAL A 496 15.61 -40.56 -1.14
CA VAL A 496 16.85 -40.68 -0.37
C VAL A 496 17.53 -42.02 -0.66
N GLU A 497 18.54 -42.00 -1.52
CA GLU A 497 19.41 -43.13 -1.84
C GLU A 497 20.54 -43.25 -0.80
N LYS A 498 20.81 -44.47 -0.33
CA LYS A 498 22.07 -44.79 0.36
C LYS A 498 23.07 -45.27 -0.68
N ILE A 499 24.27 -44.71 -0.68
CA ILE A 499 25.39 -45.23 -1.45
C ILE A 499 26.35 -45.90 -0.48
N GLU A 500 26.62 -47.18 -0.70
CA GLU A 500 27.79 -47.84 -0.09
C GLU A 500 29.03 -47.32 -0.82
N CYS A 501 29.93 -46.65 -0.10
CA CYS A 501 31.28 -46.41 -0.60
C CYS A 501 32.10 -47.68 -0.36
N GLU A 502 32.76 -48.18 -1.40
CA GLU A 502 33.84 -49.15 -1.21
C GLU A 502 35.01 -48.47 -0.47
N PRO A 503 35.69 -49.16 0.45
CA PRO A 503 36.95 -48.67 1.00
C PRO A 503 38.05 -48.79 -0.05
N GLU A 504 38.77 -47.69 -0.33
CA GLU A 504 40.01 -47.78 -1.10
C GLU A 504 41.01 -48.70 -0.37
N PRO A 505 41.77 -49.55 -1.10
CA PRO A 505 42.74 -50.44 -0.48
C PRO A 505 43.92 -49.65 0.08
N GLU A 506 44.22 -49.85 1.37
CA GLU A 506 45.38 -49.25 2.04
C GLU A 506 46.69 -49.75 1.41
N ALA A 507 47.40 -48.89 0.68
CA ALA A 507 48.74 -49.17 0.17
C ALA A 507 49.77 -49.04 1.31
N MET A 508 50.48 -50.12 1.62
CA MET A 508 51.50 -50.12 2.67
C MET A 508 52.79 -49.42 2.25
N GLU A 509 53.22 -48.50 3.13
CA GLU A 509 54.60 -48.09 3.45
C GLU A 509 55.62 -47.85 2.31
N THR A 510 56.09 -46.61 2.21
CA THR A 510 57.53 -46.37 2.42
C THR A 510 57.77 -44.96 3.02
N ALA A 511 58.76 -44.86 3.91
CA ALA A 511 59.17 -43.62 4.57
C ALA A 511 60.17 -42.82 3.69
N PRO A 512 60.38 -41.51 3.94
CA PRO A 512 60.87 -40.59 2.92
C PRO A 512 62.39 -40.34 2.94
N GLU A 513 62.95 -39.90 1.81
CA GLU A 513 64.08 -38.95 1.84
C GLU A 513 64.14 -37.99 0.62
N THR A 514 64.89 -36.90 0.81
CA THR A 514 65.02 -35.67 -0.01
C THR A 514 65.60 -35.88 -1.43
N GLN A 515 65.44 -35.02 -2.45
CA GLN A 515 65.96 -33.64 -2.55
C GLN A 515 65.42 -32.80 -3.75
N LYS A 516 65.16 -31.50 -3.48
CA LYS A 516 65.52 -30.25 -4.21
C LYS A 516 65.46 -30.08 -5.76
N LYS A 517 64.86 -28.92 -6.13
CA LYS A 517 65.24 -27.95 -7.20
C LYS A 517 64.95 -28.35 -8.67
N GLU A 518 64.78 -27.42 -9.64
CA GLU A 518 65.13 -25.99 -9.71
C GLU A 518 64.23 -25.19 -10.72
N GLU A 519 63.94 -23.89 -10.45
CA GLU A 519 63.70 -22.76 -11.42
C GLU A 519 62.64 -22.89 -12.55
N GLN A 520 62.25 -21.88 -13.38
CA GLN A 520 62.13 -20.38 -13.42
C GLN A 520 61.09 -20.09 -14.56
N ALA A 521 60.41 -18.96 -14.76
CA ALA A 521 60.13 -17.67 -14.08
C ALA A 521 58.68 -17.25 -14.55
N ASP A 522 58.06 -16.07 -14.41
CA ASP A 522 58.32 -14.70 -13.92
C ASP A 522 57.16 -14.31 -12.94
N GLY A 523 56.65 -13.10 -12.61
CA GLY A 523 56.78 -11.66 -12.93
C GLY A 523 55.38 -11.09 -13.25
N GLU A 524 54.85 -9.98 -12.69
CA GLU A 524 55.31 -8.90 -11.79
C GLU A 524 54.05 -8.27 -11.08
N VAL A 525 54.03 -7.41 -10.03
CA VAL A 525 54.95 -6.94 -8.95
C VAL A 525 54.07 -6.26 -7.85
N PRO A 526 54.44 -6.27 -6.53
CA PRO A 526 53.71 -5.59 -5.44
C PRO A 526 54.25 -4.16 -5.13
N PRO A 527 53.89 -3.48 -4.01
CA PRO A 527 54.70 -3.62 -2.77
C PRO A 527 54.01 -3.34 -1.39
N ALA A 528 54.69 -3.78 -0.31
CA ALA A 528 54.65 -3.39 1.13
C ALA A 528 54.64 -4.65 2.05
N THR A 529 55.50 -4.95 3.04
CA THR A 529 56.36 -4.22 4.04
C THR A 529 55.61 -3.43 5.11
N ASN A 530 55.87 -3.46 6.44
CA ASN A 530 56.68 -4.24 7.42
C ASN A 530 56.14 -3.88 8.86
N ASP A 531 56.60 -4.28 10.07
CA ASP A 531 57.78 -5.02 10.60
C ASP A 531 57.57 -5.62 12.04
N SER A 532 58.58 -6.36 12.52
CA SER A 532 59.10 -6.64 13.90
C SER A 532 58.34 -6.37 15.25
N GLU A 533 58.36 -7.42 16.11
CA GLU A 533 58.86 -7.51 17.52
C GLU A 533 58.28 -6.80 18.80
N ASP A 534 58.19 -7.65 19.87
CA ASP A 534 58.44 -7.49 21.34
C ASP A 534 57.42 -6.88 22.37
N ALA A 535 57.61 -7.35 23.63
CA ALA A 535 57.40 -6.69 24.93
C ALA A 535 56.06 -6.78 25.74
N LYS A 536 55.93 -7.90 26.50
CA LYS A 536 55.64 -7.98 27.96
C LYS A 536 54.33 -7.43 28.60
N LYS A 537 53.54 -8.38 29.15
CA LYS A 537 53.04 -8.52 30.57
C LYS A 537 52.10 -7.41 31.16
N THR A 538 51.16 -7.67 32.08
CA THR A 538 51.17 -8.64 33.21
C THR A 538 49.76 -9.11 33.66
N LYS A 539 49.72 -10.12 34.54
CA LYS A 539 48.63 -10.72 35.37
C LYS A 539 47.57 -9.72 35.94
N ALA A 540 46.41 -10.13 36.47
CA ALA A 540 45.95 -11.41 37.07
C ALA A 540 44.45 -11.70 36.73
N GLU A 541 43.69 -12.66 37.28
CA GLU A 541 43.86 -13.55 38.46
C GLU A 541 43.05 -14.86 38.34
N GLU A 542 43.26 -15.79 39.27
CA GLU A 542 42.61 -17.12 39.40
C GLU A 542 41.51 -17.06 40.51
N PRO A 543 40.63 -18.06 40.76
CA PRO A 543 41.07 -19.33 41.38
C PRO A 543 40.21 -20.60 41.12
N MET A 544 40.71 -21.71 41.66
CA MET A 544 39.98 -22.95 41.99
C MET A 544 39.31 -22.81 43.40
N ASP A 545 38.64 -23.76 44.07
CA ASP A 545 38.31 -25.17 43.80
C ASP A 545 37.11 -25.66 44.67
N VAL A 546 36.66 -26.90 44.45
CA VAL A 546 36.06 -27.90 45.40
C VAL A 546 35.23 -27.45 46.63
N GLU A 547 34.04 -28.07 46.77
CA GLU A 547 33.67 -28.76 48.04
C GLU A 547 32.91 -30.09 47.74
N GLN A 548 32.88 -31.05 48.68
CA GLN A 548 32.74 -32.49 48.35
C GLN A 548 32.01 -33.35 49.42
N GLU A 549 31.38 -34.46 48.99
CA GLU A 549 30.79 -35.56 49.81
C GLU A 549 29.61 -35.15 50.75
N ASN A 550 28.97 -35.94 51.65
CA ASN A 550 29.08 -37.30 52.24
C ASN A 550 27.66 -37.77 52.71
N LYS A 551 27.23 -39.04 52.82
CA LYS A 551 27.58 -40.33 52.18
C LYS A 551 26.41 -41.37 52.33
N ALA A 552 26.52 -42.48 51.60
CA ALA A 552 25.62 -43.64 51.40
C ALA A 552 25.20 -44.54 52.60
N ASN A 553 24.22 -45.44 52.37
CA ASN A 553 24.15 -46.83 52.89
C ASN A 553 23.13 -47.68 52.09
N GLY A 554 23.19 -49.02 51.97
CA GLY A 554 24.15 -50.01 52.50
C GLY A 554 24.07 -51.38 51.78
N LYS A 555 24.94 -52.34 52.15
CA LYS A 555 25.17 -53.63 51.44
C LYS A 555 24.09 -54.71 51.65
N LYS A 556 23.94 -55.64 50.69
CA LYS A 556 24.41 -57.06 50.83
C LYS A 556 24.28 -57.96 49.56
N ASP A 557 25.29 -58.82 49.43
CA ASP A 557 25.42 -60.18 48.85
C ASP A 557 24.32 -60.71 47.89
N LYS A 558 24.55 -61.18 46.65
CA LYS A 558 25.54 -62.10 46.01
C LYS A 558 25.33 -63.61 46.22
N ASN A 559 24.88 -64.28 45.15
CA ASN A 559 25.38 -65.53 44.55
C ASN A 559 24.88 -65.55 43.08
N SER A 560 25.69 -65.65 42.02
CA SER A 560 26.45 -66.82 41.51
C SER A 560 25.52 -67.87 40.85
N GLU A 561 25.72 -68.38 39.63
CA GLU A 561 26.86 -68.41 38.69
C GLU A 561 26.34 -68.18 37.24
N ASN A 562 26.99 -67.43 36.34
CA ASN A 562 28.34 -67.52 35.74
C ASN A 562 28.49 -68.61 34.65
N LYS A 563 28.33 -68.20 33.37
CA LYS A 563 29.05 -68.76 32.22
C LYS A 563 29.16 -67.72 31.10
N LYS A 564 30.27 -67.76 30.34
CA LYS A 564 30.53 -66.90 29.17
C LYS A 564 29.94 -67.52 27.90
N ASP A 565 29.73 -66.72 26.86
CA ASP A 565 30.53 -66.85 25.64
C ASP A 565 30.48 -65.58 24.76
N GLU A 566 31.16 -65.61 23.62
CA GLU A 566 31.65 -64.45 22.86
C GLU A 566 30.66 -63.91 21.81
N GLY A 567 30.84 -62.66 21.34
CA GLY A 567 29.95 -62.06 20.32
C GLY A 567 30.28 -60.61 19.91
N SER A 568 31.23 -60.45 19.00
CA SER A 568 31.48 -59.31 18.07
C SER A 568 30.88 -57.90 18.36
N LYS A 569 31.76 -56.90 18.52
CA LYS A 569 31.42 -55.47 18.30
C LYS A 569 31.57 -55.08 16.82
N ALA A 570 30.45 -54.93 16.11
CA ALA A 570 30.46 -54.39 14.75
C ALA A 570 30.73 -52.86 14.72
N LYS A 571 31.74 -52.42 13.96
CA LYS A 571 31.97 -50.98 13.67
C LYS A 571 30.87 -50.46 12.74
N LYS A 572 30.29 -49.29 13.04
CA LYS A 572 29.37 -48.60 12.12
C LYS A 572 30.15 -48.03 10.93
N LYS A 573 29.85 -48.48 9.70
CA LYS A 573 30.25 -47.78 8.46
C LYS A 573 29.64 -46.37 8.42
N LYS A 574 30.32 -45.40 7.82
CA LYS A 574 29.69 -44.17 7.31
C LYS A 574 29.20 -44.46 5.89
N HIS A 575 27.94 -44.13 5.59
CA HIS A 575 27.39 -44.23 4.23
C HIS A 575 27.23 -42.83 3.64
N ALA A 576 27.49 -42.69 2.34
CA ALA A 576 27.10 -41.49 1.61
C ALA A 576 25.59 -41.52 1.34
N VAL A 577 24.95 -40.34 1.34
CA VAL A 577 23.51 -40.20 1.10
C VAL A 577 23.31 -39.27 -0.09
N LYS A 578 22.66 -39.78 -1.13
CA LYS A 578 22.27 -39.02 -2.32
C LYS A 578 20.78 -38.72 -2.26
N THR A 579 20.40 -37.51 -2.62
CA THR A 579 19.00 -37.06 -2.62
C THR A 579 18.61 -36.58 -4.01
N ASN A 580 17.61 -37.22 -4.61
CA ASN A 580 17.05 -36.82 -5.90
C ASN A 580 15.71 -36.12 -5.64
N ASP A 581 15.51 -34.90 -6.13
CA ASP A 581 14.23 -34.20 -6.03
C ASP A 581 13.17 -34.85 -6.93
N LEU A 582 11.94 -34.96 -6.43
CA LEU A 582 10.81 -35.57 -7.12
C LEU A 582 9.79 -34.50 -7.55
N PRO A 583 9.27 -34.55 -8.79
CA PRO A 583 8.23 -33.63 -9.23
C PRO A 583 6.92 -33.89 -8.50
N ILE A 584 6.28 -32.81 -8.02
CA ILE A 584 4.96 -32.83 -7.40
C ILE A 584 3.96 -32.17 -8.35
N GLN A 585 2.84 -32.83 -8.58
CA GLN A 585 1.67 -32.23 -9.23
C GLN A 585 0.64 -31.85 -8.17
N SER A 586 0.19 -30.59 -8.16
CA SER A 586 -0.79 -30.08 -7.20
C SER A 586 -2.09 -29.70 -7.90
N VAL A 587 -3.21 -30.16 -7.33
CA VAL A 587 -4.58 -29.76 -7.70
C VAL A 587 -5.17 -29.08 -6.47
N VAL A 588 -5.25 -27.76 -6.51
CA VAL A 588 -5.67 -26.88 -5.42
C VAL A 588 -6.82 -25.98 -5.88
N PRO A 589 -7.67 -25.47 -4.96
CA PRO A 589 -8.88 -24.72 -5.32
C PRO A 589 -8.63 -23.24 -5.71
N SER A 590 -7.55 -22.96 -6.43
CA SER A 590 -7.28 -21.69 -7.13
C SER A 590 -7.72 -21.76 -8.59
N LEU A 591 -7.58 -20.67 -9.34
CA LEU A 591 -7.72 -20.71 -10.81
C LEU A 591 -6.52 -21.38 -11.49
N ASP A 592 -6.79 -22.11 -12.58
CA ASP A 592 -5.75 -22.57 -13.51
C ASP A 592 -5.03 -21.37 -14.11
N LYS A 593 -3.70 -21.47 -14.33
CA LYS A 593 -2.89 -20.40 -14.92
C LYS A 593 -3.44 -19.87 -16.26
N LYS A 594 -4.10 -20.72 -17.05
CA LYS A 594 -4.77 -20.32 -18.30
C LYS A 594 -6.01 -19.44 -18.05
N LEU A 595 -6.83 -19.80 -17.07
CA LEU A 595 -8.04 -19.05 -16.69
C LEU A 595 -7.69 -17.75 -15.97
N LEU A 596 -6.65 -17.77 -15.11
CA LEU A 596 -6.13 -16.59 -14.45
C LEU A 596 -5.57 -15.58 -15.47
N ASN A 597 -4.80 -16.04 -16.46
CA ASN A 597 -4.31 -15.16 -17.54
C ASN A 597 -5.45 -14.56 -18.37
N LEU A 598 -6.50 -15.34 -18.69
CA LEU A 598 -7.68 -14.83 -19.39
C LEU A 598 -8.47 -13.80 -18.55
N ALA A 599 -8.52 -13.98 -17.21
CA ALA A 599 -9.13 -13.01 -16.31
C ALA A 599 -8.28 -11.73 -16.17
N ILE A 600 -6.96 -11.84 -16.13
CA ILE A 600 -6.01 -10.71 -16.21
C ILE A 600 -6.22 -9.94 -17.53
N GLU A 601 -6.36 -10.62 -18.66
CA GLU A 601 -6.62 -9.98 -19.96
C GLU A 601 -7.97 -9.26 -19.96
N LYS A 602 -9.04 -9.89 -19.45
CA LYS A 602 -10.37 -9.26 -19.32
C LYS A 602 -10.33 -8.01 -18.43
N GLU A 603 -9.63 -8.05 -17.29
CA GLU A 603 -9.47 -6.88 -16.41
C GLU A 603 -8.67 -5.76 -17.09
N ASN A 604 -7.55 -6.06 -17.77
CA ASN A 604 -6.79 -5.05 -18.51
C ASN A 604 -7.60 -4.40 -19.64
N ASN A 605 -8.42 -5.18 -20.35
CA ASN A 605 -9.31 -4.65 -21.39
C ASN A 605 -10.40 -3.72 -20.79
N MET A 606 -10.94 -4.05 -19.62
CA MET A 606 -11.88 -3.16 -18.91
C MET A 606 -11.19 -1.90 -18.36
N ILE A 607 -9.97 -2.00 -17.83
CA ILE A 607 -9.14 -0.84 -17.42
C ILE A 607 -8.89 0.09 -18.61
N MET A 608 -8.58 -0.46 -19.78
CA MET A 608 -8.37 0.32 -20.99
C MET A 608 -9.66 1.02 -21.44
N GLN A 609 -10.81 0.36 -21.36
CA GLN A 609 -12.11 0.96 -21.66
C GLN A 609 -12.48 2.08 -20.67
N ASP A 610 -12.31 1.86 -19.36
CA ASP A 610 -12.52 2.86 -18.31
C ASP A 610 -11.67 4.12 -18.56
N ARG A 611 -10.40 3.91 -18.93
CA ARG A 611 -9.47 4.97 -19.27
C ARG A 611 -9.87 5.72 -20.54
N LEU A 612 -10.25 5.01 -21.60
CA LEU A 612 -10.67 5.63 -22.87
C LEU A 612 -11.93 6.49 -22.70
N GLU A 613 -12.89 6.03 -21.90
CA GLU A 613 -14.11 6.80 -21.58
C GLU A 613 -13.78 8.02 -20.71
N LYS A 614 -12.90 7.89 -19.70
CA LYS A 614 -12.43 9.05 -18.94
C LYS A 614 -11.73 10.07 -19.84
N GLU A 615 -10.76 9.63 -20.66
CA GLU A 615 -10.04 10.52 -21.57
C GLU A 615 -10.94 11.17 -22.65
N ARG A 616 -12.13 10.60 -22.91
CA ARG A 616 -13.18 11.19 -23.76
C ARG A 616 -13.99 12.24 -23.01
N ALA A 617 -14.40 11.96 -21.78
CA ALA A 617 -15.11 12.89 -20.91
C ALA A 617 -14.26 14.11 -20.55
N ASP A 618 -13.01 13.90 -20.13
CA ASP A 618 -12.05 14.98 -19.85
C ASP A 618 -11.85 15.90 -21.09
N ALA A 619 -11.89 15.33 -22.31
CA ALA A 619 -11.82 16.09 -23.55
C ALA A 619 -13.12 16.89 -23.84
N LYS A 620 -14.31 16.36 -23.54
CA LYS A 620 -15.58 17.11 -23.62
C LYS A 620 -15.56 18.30 -22.65
N ASN A 621 -15.22 18.03 -21.38
CA ASN A 621 -15.12 19.03 -20.33
C ASN A 621 -14.12 20.13 -20.69
N SER A 622 -13.01 19.79 -21.35
CA SER A 622 -12.02 20.76 -21.85
C SER A 622 -12.55 21.71 -22.93
N VAL A 623 -13.55 21.30 -23.73
CA VAL A 623 -14.27 22.20 -24.66
C VAL A 623 -15.23 23.10 -23.87
N GLU A 624 -16.00 22.50 -22.96
CA GLU A 624 -17.02 23.19 -22.16
C GLU A 624 -16.41 24.30 -21.29
N GLU A 625 -15.35 23.98 -20.53
CA GLU A 625 -14.61 24.94 -19.71
C GLU A 625 -14.08 26.09 -20.56
N TYR A 626 -13.42 25.79 -21.70
CA TYR A 626 -12.90 26.84 -22.58
C TYR A 626 -14.01 27.77 -23.10
N VAL A 627 -15.16 27.21 -23.48
CA VAL A 627 -16.31 27.98 -23.96
C VAL A 627 -16.85 28.92 -22.88
N TYR A 628 -17.09 28.44 -21.67
CA TYR A 628 -17.57 29.29 -20.56
C TYR A 628 -16.54 30.35 -20.11
N ASN A 629 -15.28 29.93 -19.96
CA ASN A 629 -14.16 30.78 -19.51
C ASN A 629 -13.90 31.92 -20.51
N MET A 630 -13.91 31.62 -21.81
CA MET A 630 -13.69 32.60 -22.87
C MET A 630 -14.88 33.54 -23.06
N ARG A 631 -16.13 33.03 -23.03
CA ARG A 631 -17.36 33.82 -23.17
C ARG A 631 -17.41 34.99 -22.21
N SER A 632 -17.08 34.75 -20.94
CA SER A 632 -17.06 35.80 -19.92
C SER A 632 -15.98 36.86 -20.20
N LYS A 633 -14.73 36.40 -20.40
CA LYS A 633 -13.56 37.28 -20.47
C LYS A 633 -13.52 38.20 -21.70
N ILE A 634 -14.16 37.83 -22.80
CA ILE A 634 -14.31 38.67 -24.01
C ILE A 634 -15.08 39.98 -23.74
N TYR A 635 -15.93 40.00 -22.71
CA TYR A 635 -16.70 41.19 -22.27
C TYR A 635 -16.11 41.86 -21.02
N ASP A 636 -14.94 41.39 -20.56
CA ASP A 636 -14.21 41.83 -19.39
C ASP A 636 -12.72 41.99 -19.77
N MET A 637 -11.78 41.29 -19.12
CA MET A 637 -10.33 41.46 -19.26
C MET A 637 -9.76 41.40 -20.69
N TYR A 638 -10.45 40.76 -21.64
CA TYR A 638 -10.00 40.67 -23.04
C TYR A 638 -10.64 41.71 -23.97
N GLN A 639 -11.55 42.57 -23.49
CA GLN A 639 -12.35 43.48 -24.33
C GLN A 639 -11.51 44.33 -25.29
N ASN A 640 -10.39 44.89 -24.84
CA ASN A 640 -9.54 45.76 -25.68
C ASN A 640 -8.64 44.97 -26.66
N PHE A 641 -8.44 43.67 -26.43
CA PHE A 641 -7.46 42.82 -27.12
C PHE A 641 -8.04 42.09 -28.35
N ILE A 642 -9.31 42.36 -28.65
CA ILE A 642 -10.10 41.87 -29.78
C ILE A 642 -10.76 43.06 -30.49
N SER A 643 -11.12 42.93 -31.78
CA SER A 643 -11.93 43.94 -32.46
C SER A 643 -13.41 43.64 -32.25
N ASP A 644 -14.30 44.64 -32.21
CA ASP A 644 -15.73 44.40 -31.98
C ASP A 644 -16.33 43.43 -33.03
N ALA A 645 -15.94 43.59 -34.29
CA ALA A 645 -16.35 42.70 -35.37
C ALA A 645 -15.83 41.27 -35.22
N ASP A 646 -14.67 41.05 -34.59
CA ASP A 646 -14.15 39.70 -34.33
C ASP A 646 -14.68 39.13 -33.00
N LYS A 647 -15.03 40.01 -32.05
CA LYS A 647 -15.72 39.70 -30.79
C LYS A 647 -17.12 39.17 -31.03
N GLU A 648 -17.92 39.82 -31.88
CA GLU A 648 -19.24 39.30 -32.28
C GLU A 648 -19.15 37.95 -32.99
N LYS A 649 -18.21 37.79 -33.93
CA LYS A 649 -17.97 36.51 -34.63
C LYS A 649 -17.57 35.41 -33.64
N PHE A 650 -16.62 35.68 -32.75
CA PHE A 650 -16.13 34.67 -31.82
C PHE A 650 -17.15 34.35 -30.73
N GLN A 651 -17.90 35.33 -30.24
CA GLN A 651 -19.04 35.10 -29.36
C GLN A 651 -20.07 34.16 -30.01
N LYS A 652 -20.40 34.39 -31.29
CA LYS A 652 -21.28 33.47 -32.02
C LYS A 652 -20.68 32.06 -32.11
N VAL A 653 -19.41 31.92 -32.47
CA VAL A 653 -18.72 30.61 -32.54
C VAL A 653 -18.69 29.90 -31.18
N LEU A 654 -18.60 30.64 -30.07
CA LEU A 654 -18.68 30.10 -28.71
C LEU A 654 -20.12 29.67 -28.34
N ASP A 655 -21.15 30.41 -28.76
CA ASP A 655 -22.55 30.00 -28.60
C ASP A 655 -22.90 28.78 -29.46
N ASP A 656 -22.47 28.75 -30.73
CA ASP A 656 -22.64 27.60 -31.63
C ASP A 656 -21.89 26.37 -31.09
N ALA A 657 -20.72 26.55 -30.44
CA ALA A 657 -19.99 25.47 -29.79
C ALA A 657 -20.65 24.99 -28.48
N LYS A 658 -21.23 25.90 -27.69
CA LYS A 658 -22.02 25.59 -26.49
C LYS A 658 -23.26 24.78 -26.84
N ASN A 659 -24.06 25.25 -27.80
CA ASN A 659 -25.28 24.56 -28.23
C ASN A 659 -24.95 23.15 -28.74
N TRP A 660 -23.91 23.03 -29.57
CA TRP A 660 -23.41 21.76 -30.07
C TRP A 660 -23.06 20.75 -28.96
N LEU A 661 -22.50 21.16 -27.80
CA LEU A 661 -22.18 20.25 -26.68
C LEU A 661 -23.41 19.60 -26.02
N TYR A 662 -24.60 20.18 -26.19
CA TYR A 662 -25.89 19.67 -25.70
C TYR A 662 -26.76 19.06 -26.82
N GLU A 663 -26.27 19.05 -28.07
CA GLU A 663 -26.93 18.50 -29.26
C GLU A 663 -26.01 17.42 -29.89
N ASP A 664 -25.64 17.52 -31.17
CA ASP A 664 -24.78 16.56 -31.89
C ASP A 664 -23.45 16.21 -31.18
N GLY A 665 -22.96 17.12 -30.34
CA GLY A 665 -21.73 17.00 -29.57
C GLY A 665 -21.92 16.34 -28.20
N GLU A 666 -23.13 15.91 -27.80
CA GLU A 666 -23.34 15.31 -26.48
C GLU A 666 -22.45 14.07 -26.28
N ASP A 667 -22.40 13.19 -27.28
CA ASP A 667 -21.73 11.89 -27.20
C ASP A 667 -20.81 11.57 -28.39
N GLN A 668 -19.74 12.36 -28.53
CA GLN A 668 -18.78 12.22 -29.61
C GLN A 668 -17.49 11.50 -29.20
N LYS A 669 -16.75 11.04 -30.21
CA LYS A 669 -15.42 10.41 -30.03
C LYS A 669 -14.40 11.46 -29.57
N LYS A 670 -13.47 11.08 -28.68
CA LYS A 670 -12.44 11.94 -28.08
C LYS A 670 -11.78 12.93 -29.06
N LYS A 671 -11.42 12.46 -30.26
CA LYS A 671 -10.80 13.30 -31.30
C LYS A 671 -11.68 14.49 -31.72
N VAL A 672 -12.99 14.33 -31.81
CA VAL A 672 -13.91 15.40 -32.22
C VAL A 672 -13.87 16.57 -31.22
N TYR A 673 -13.81 16.27 -29.91
CA TYR A 673 -13.64 17.31 -28.88
C TYR A 673 -12.27 17.99 -28.96
N ILE A 674 -11.19 17.26 -29.24
CA ILE A 674 -9.85 17.84 -29.44
C ILE A 674 -9.83 18.76 -30.66
N ASP A 675 -10.36 18.31 -31.80
CA ASP A 675 -10.42 19.09 -33.03
C ASP A 675 -11.33 20.33 -32.88
N LYS A 676 -12.44 20.22 -32.12
CA LYS A 676 -13.31 21.35 -31.74
C LYS A 676 -12.59 22.35 -30.82
N LEU A 677 -11.88 21.88 -29.79
CA LEU A 677 -11.10 22.75 -28.90
C LEU A 677 -10.00 23.48 -29.67
N ALA A 678 -9.30 22.80 -30.58
CA ALA A 678 -8.29 23.40 -31.44
C ALA A 678 -8.86 24.49 -32.36
N SER A 679 -10.09 24.31 -32.88
CA SER A 679 -10.75 25.34 -33.72
C SER A 679 -11.13 26.59 -32.93
N LEU A 680 -11.57 26.44 -31.67
CA LEU A 680 -11.83 27.56 -30.76
C LEU A 680 -10.54 28.28 -30.35
N LYS A 681 -9.51 27.52 -29.97
CA LYS A 681 -8.19 28.05 -29.59
C LYS A 681 -7.51 28.86 -30.69
N LYS A 682 -7.69 28.46 -31.96
CA LYS A 682 -7.18 29.21 -33.11
C LYS A 682 -7.71 30.66 -33.19
N ILE A 683 -8.87 30.95 -32.60
CA ILE A 683 -9.46 32.30 -32.55
C ILE A 683 -9.14 33.00 -31.21
N GLY A 684 -9.30 32.29 -30.09
CA GLY A 684 -9.18 32.88 -28.76
C GLY A 684 -7.76 33.04 -28.23
N ASP A 685 -6.87 32.07 -28.47
CA ASP A 685 -5.52 32.09 -27.88
C ASP A 685 -4.67 33.30 -28.35
N PRO A 686 -4.78 33.81 -29.60
CA PRO A 686 -4.17 35.09 -29.97
C PRO A 686 -4.60 36.27 -29.10
N VAL A 687 -5.87 36.35 -28.70
CA VAL A 687 -6.41 37.41 -27.83
C VAL A 687 -5.85 37.28 -26.41
N VAL A 688 -5.84 36.05 -25.87
CA VAL A 688 -5.22 35.73 -24.56
C VAL A 688 -3.74 36.11 -24.56
N ASN A 689 -3.03 35.85 -25.66
CA ASN A 689 -1.61 36.15 -25.78
C ASN A 689 -1.35 37.66 -25.86
N ARG A 690 -2.17 38.46 -26.57
CA ARG A 690 -2.07 39.92 -26.55
C ARG A 690 -2.26 40.51 -25.15
N TYR A 691 -3.22 39.99 -24.39
CA TYR A 691 -3.47 40.37 -22.99
C TYR A 691 -2.30 39.99 -22.08
N LYS A 692 -1.80 38.76 -22.15
CA LYS A 692 -0.61 38.34 -21.36
C LYS A 692 0.61 39.21 -21.67
N GLU A 693 0.85 39.45 -22.96
CA GLU A 693 1.94 40.28 -23.43
C GLU A 693 1.75 41.78 -23.09
N SER A 694 0.53 42.31 -22.94
CA SER A 694 0.37 43.70 -22.47
C SER A 694 0.72 43.86 -21.00
N LEU A 695 0.41 42.88 -20.15
CA LEU A 695 0.82 42.87 -18.74
C LEU A 695 2.36 42.80 -18.58
N THR A 696 3.03 41.89 -19.28
CA THR A 696 4.46 41.60 -19.03
C THR A 696 5.46 42.50 -19.79
N ARG A 697 5.05 43.09 -20.92
CA ARG A 697 5.97 43.83 -21.81
C ARG A 697 6.48 45.12 -21.20
N SER A 698 5.68 45.82 -20.39
CA SER A 698 6.07 47.05 -19.71
C SER A 698 7.21 46.79 -18.72
N GLU A 699 7.07 45.78 -17.84
CA GLU A 699 8.11 45.38 -16.90
C GLU A 699 9.39 44.91 -17.61
N ALA A 700 9.26 44.16 -18.72
CA ALA A 700 10.40 43.71 -19.51
C ALA A 700 11.17 44.88 -20.15
N PHE A 701 10.46 45.87 -20.70
CA PHE A 701 11.08 47.11 -21.20
C PHE A 701 11.75 47.91 -20.06
N GLU A 702 11.11 48.02 -18.89
CA GLU A 702 11.72 48.66 -17.72
C GLU A 702 12.95 47.90 -17.20
N SER A 703 12.98 46.57 -17.28
CA SER A 703 14.16 45.78 -16.90
C SER A 703 15.31 45.97 -17.90
N LEU A 704 15.03 46.02 -19.21
CA LEU A 704 16.03 46.35 -20.21
C LEU A 704 16.54 47.79 -20.02
N GLY A 705 15.65 48.75 -19.81
CA GLY A 705 15.99 50.15 -19.51
C GLY A 705 16.86 50.31 -18.25
N ARG A 706 16.52 49.61 -17.15
CA ARG A 706 17.36 49.56 -15.94
C ARG A 706 18.75 49.01 -16.21
N SER A 707 18.86 47.96 -17.03
CA SER A 707 20.14 47.33 -17.39
C SER A 707 21.00 48.28 -18.24
N ILE A 708 20.39 48.98 -19.20
CA ILE A 708 21.03 50.04 -20.01
C ILE A 708 21.52 51.18 -19.11
N GLN A 709 20.70 51.65 -18.16
CA GLN A 709 21.07 52.71 -17.21
C GLN A 709 22.21 52.29 -16.27
N GLN A 710 22.25 51.02 -15.83
CA GLN A 710 23.37 50.49 -15.05
C GLN A 710 24.67 50.51 -15.85
N MET A 711 24.65 50.05 -17.11
CA MET A 711 25.84 50.10 -17.97
C MET A 711 26.28 51.52 -18.30
N LYS A 712 25.33 52.47 -18.48
CA LYS A 712 25.66 53.90 -18.61
C LYS A 712 26.38 54.46 -17.38
N LYS A 713 25.88 54.18 -16.17
CA LYS A 713 26.57 54.59 -14.93
C LYS A 713 27.99 54.03 -14.81
N VAL A 714 28.23 52.81 -15.31
CA VAL A 714 29.60 52.25 -15.37
C VAL A 714 30.47 52.99 -16.39
N LEU A 715 29.94 53.34 -17.55
CA LEU A 715 30.64 54.19 -18.53
C LEU A 715 30.94 55.59 -17.97
N ASP A 716 30.03 56.20 -17.22
CA ASP A 716 30.24 57.48 -16.54
C ASP A 716 31.37 57.39 -15.50
N LEU A 717 31.44 56.30 -14.73
CA LEU A 717 32.53 56.04 -13.76
C LEU A 717 33.88 55.79 -14.46
N ILE A 718 33.89 55.10 -15.60
CA ILE A 718 35.08 54.94 -16.46
C ILE A 718 35.59 56.32 -16.95
N VAL A 719 34.69 57.19 -17.41
CA VAL A 719 35.04 58.56 -17.84
C VAL A 719 35.55 59.42 -16.67
N GLN A 720 35.03 59.21 -15.46
CA GLN A 720 35.49 59.87 -14.24
C GLN A 720 36.82 59.32 -13.68
N LYS A 721 37.35 58.23 -14.24
CA LYS A 721 38.53 57.49 -13.72
C LYS A 721 38.33 57.01 -12.30
N ASP A 722 37.19 56.35 -12.05
CA ASP A 722 37.02 55.51 -10.88
C ASP A 722 38.07 54.40 -10.90
N GLU A 723 38.88 54.32 -9.84
CA GLU A 723 39.98 53.34 -9.72
C GLU A 723 39.54 51.92 -10.09
N LYS A 724 38.28 51.55 -9.83
CA LYS A 724 37.73 50.21 -10.08
C LYS A 724 37.80 49.79 -11.54
N TYR A 725 37.86 50.74 -12.48
CA TYR A 725 37.76 50.47 -13.92
C TYR A 725 38.96 50.94 -14.77
N ASP A 726 39.97 51.58 -14.16
CA ASP A 726 41.19 52.11 -14.83
C ASP A 726 42.01 51.08 -15.66
N HIS A 727 41.75 49.77 -15.49
CA HIS A 727 42.45 48.68 -16.19
C HIS A 727 41.73 48.13 -17.43
N LEU A 728 40.58 48.70 -17.81
CA LEU A 728 39.87 48.36 -19.05
C LEU A 728 40.51 49.05 -20.25
N THR A 729 40.59 48.38 -21.40
CA THR A 729 41.17 49.01 -22.60
C THR A 729 40.20 49.96 -23.29
N GLU A 730 40.70 50.94 -24.04
CA GLU A 730 39.87 51.89 -24.79
C GLU A 730 38.95 51.18 -25.82
N GLU A 731 39.37 50.01 -26.33
CA GLU A 731 38.58 49.16 -27.23
C GLU A 731 37.47 48.39 -26.48
N GLU A 732 37.76 47.91 -25.27
CA GLU A 732 36.77 47.27 -24.38
C GLU A 732 35.67 48.28 -23.98
N VAL A 733 36.06 49.50 -23.61
CA VAL A 733 35.12 50.58 -23.26
C VAL A 733 34.24 50.96 -24.46
N LYS A 734 34.83 51.19 -25.64
CA LYS A 734 34.07 51.45 -26.89
C LYS A 734 33.14 50.31 -27.29
N THR A 735 33.50 49.07 -26.96
CA THR A 735 32.64 47.89 -27.20
C THR A 735 31.40 47.91 -26.31
N VAL A 736 31.55 48.27 -25.04
CA VAL A 736 30.41 48.46 -24.11
C VAL A 736 29.57 49.66 -24.54
N GLU A 737 30.18 50.82 -24.82
CA GLU A 737 29.47 52.02 -25.29
C GLU A 737 28.61 51.75 -26.53
N LYS A 738 29.19 51.08 -27.54
CA LYS A 738 28.49 50.68 -28.76
C LYS A 738 27.33 49.73 -28.47
N ALA A 739 27.53 48.74 -27.60
CA ALA A 739 26.47 47.77 -27.25
C ALA A 739 25.32 48.45 -26.48
N VAL A 740 25.63 49.32 -25.53
CA VAL A 740 24.64 50.13 -24.78
C VAL A 740 23.82 51.00 -25.73
N LYS A 741 24.47 51.70 -26.66
CA LYS A 741 23.80 52.54 -27.65
C LYS A 741 22.94 51.74 -28.63
N GLU A 742 23.46 50.63 -29.17
CA GLU A 742 22.72 49.70 -30.05
C GLU A 742 21.39 49.25 -29.40
N LYS A 743 21.43 48.86 -28.11
CA LYS A 743 20.23 48.40 -27.40
C LYS A 743 19.33 49.53 -26.92
N GLU A 744 19.85 50.74 -26.68
CA GLU A 744 19.04 51.93 -26.39
C GLU A 744 18.27 52.43 -27.63
N ASP A 745 18.95 52.53 -28.78
CA ASP A 745 18.31 52.89 -30.05
C ASP A 745 17.24 51.84 -30.43
N TRP A 746 17.50 50.55 -30.20
CA TRP A 746 16.52 49.47 -30.35
C TRP A 746 15.35 49.60 -29.38
N LEU A 747 15.60 49.81 -28.08
CA LEU A 747 14.58 49.97 -27.04
C LEU A 747 13.64 51.13 -27.38
N ASN A 748 14.20 52.30 -27.67
CA ASN A 748 13.44 53.49 -28.05
C ASN A 748 12.66 53.28 -29.35
N SER A 749 13.25 52.63 -30.36
CA SER A 749 12.58 52.30 -31.61
C SER A 749 11.38 51.36 -31.40
N LYS A 750 11.57 50.26 -30.63
CA LYS A 750 10.53 49.27 -30.36
C LYS A 750 9.43 49.78 -29.43
N TRP A 751 9.76 50.58 -28.42
CA TRP A 751 8.79 51.26 -27.56
C TRP A 751 7.90 52.21 -28.38
N ASN A 752 8.50 53.11 -29.15
CA ASN A 752 7.77 54.08 -29.98
C ASN A 752 6.99 53.45 -31.14
N ALA A 753 7.40 52.26 -31.61
CA ALA A 753 6.61 51.49 -32.57
C ALA A 753 5.42 50.78 -31.90
N GLN A 754 5.63 50.18 -30.72
CA GLN A 754 4.57 49.50 -29.96
C GLN A 754 3.48 50.47 -29.49
N ALA A 755 3.84 51.67 -29.06
CA ALA A 755 2.91 52.72 -28.63
C ALA A 755 1.98 53.25 -29.75
N LYS A 756 2.21 52.86 -31.02
CA LYS A 756 1.39 53.23 -32.18
C LYS A 756 0.42 52.13 -32.63
N ILE A 757 0.44 50.96 -31.98
CA ILE A 757 -0.38 49.81 -32.36
C ILE A 757 -1.50 49.60 -31.31
N PRO A 758 -2.79 49.51 -31.72
CA PRO A 758 -3.89 49.20 -30.80
C PRO A 758 -3.76 47.83 -30.13
N GLU A 759 -4.31 47.70 -28.93
CA GLU A 759 -4.26 46.48 -28.10
C GLU A 759 -4.85 45.24 -28.79
N ASN A 760 -5.76 45.41 -29.75
CA ASN A 760 -6.36 44.34 -30.55
C ASN A 760 -5.52 43.85 -31.74
N LYS A 761 -4.27 44.28 -31.86
CA LYS A 761 -3.31 43.78 -32.85
C LYS A 761 -2.13 43.08 -32.17
N ASP A 762 -1.47 42.22 -32.95
CA ASP A 762 -0.30 41.50 -32.47
C ASP A 762 0.87 42.49 -32.25
N PRO A 763 1.65 42.34 -31.17
CA PRO A 763 2.63 43.34 -30.77
C PRO A 763 3.86 43.40 -31.69
N VAL A 764 4.50 44.58 -31.74
CA VAL A 764 5.72 44.85 -32.52
C VAL A 764 6.93 44.06 -32.00
N VAL A 765 6.87 43.67 -30.73
CA VAL A 765 7.88 42.88 -30.04
C VAL A 765 7.25 42.09 -28.90
N LEU A 766 7.69 40.84 -28.74
CA LEU A 766 7.28 39.95 -27.66
C LEU A 766 8.17 40.16 -26.43
N THR A 767 7.61 39.90 -25.24
CA THR A 767 8.31 39.98 -23.95
C THR A 767 9.57 39.12 -23.95
N ALA A 768 9.49 37.90 -24.50
CA ALA A 768 10.63 37.00 -24.66
C ALA A 768 11.76 37.62 -25.51
N SER A 769 11.45 38.42 -26.53
CA SER A 769 12.45 39.10 -27.34
C SER A 769 13.13 40.23 -26.58
N ILE A 770 12.39 41.02 -25.77
CA ILE A 770 12.97 42.09 -24.94
C ILE A 770 13.94 41.50 -23.91
N LEU A 771 13.56 40.37 -23.28
CA LEU A 771 14.42 39.65 -22.34
C LEU A 771 15.66 39.06 -23.03
N ALA A 772 15.56 38.57 -24.26
CA ALA A 772 16.71 38.13 -25.04
C ALA A 772 17.67 39.27 -25.42
N GLU A 773 17.16 40.46 -25.75
CA GLU A 773 17.99 41.65 -26.00
C GLU A 773 18.69 42.15 -24.73
N LYS A 774 18.03 42.07 -23.56
CA LYS A 774 18.64 42.29 -22.24
C LYS A 774 19.77 41.28 -22.00
N GLN A 775 19.51 39.98 -22.19
CA GLN A 775 20.52 38.95 -22.01
C GLN A 775 21.72 39.15 -22.96
N GLN A 776 21.50 39.56 -24.21
CA GLN A 776 22.59 39.94 -25.13
C GLN A 776 23.42 41.12 -24.61
N LEU A 777 22.78 42.16 -24.06
CA LEU A 777 23.48 43.32 -23.49
C LEU A 777 24.35 42.88 -22.31
N GLU A 778 23.77 42.13 -21.38
CA GLU A 778 24.44 41.60 -20.19
C GLU A 778 25.58 40.65 -20.57
N THR A 779 25.38 39.73 -21.52
CA THR A 779 26.44 38.81 -22.00
C THR A 779 27.58 39.54 -22.73
N LYS A 780 27.30 40.63 -23.46
CA LYS A 780 28.35 41.46 -24.09
C LYS A 780 29.10 42.35 -23.08
N CYS A 781 28.39 42.93 -22.11
CA CYS A 781 28.97 43.95 -21.22
C CYS A 781 29.54 43.38 -19.92
N ASN A 782 28.86 42.43 -19.27
CA ASN A 782 29.26 41.91 -17.96
C ASN A 782 30.67 41.31 -17.91
N PRO A 783 31.17 40.56 -18.92
CA PRO A 783 32.54 40.06 -18.92
C PRO A 783 33.59 41.17 -18.96
N ILE A 784 33.26 42.31 -19.56
CA ILE A 784 34.13 43.49 -19.63
C ILE A 784 34.06 44.27 -18.32
N VAL A 785 32.86 44.68 -17.88
CA VAL A 785 32.72 45.56 -16.70
C VAL A 785 32.98 44.86 -15.36
N ASN A 786 33.04 43.53 -15.33
CA ASN A 786 33.44 42.75 -14.14
C ASN A 786 34.83 42.10 -14.29
N LYS A 787 35.60 42.45 -15.33
CA LYS A 787 37.00 42.01 -15.52
C LYS A 787 37.84 42.47 -14.31
N PRO A 788 38.54 41.58 -13.58
CA PRO A 788 39.32 41.98 -12.41
C PRO A 788 40.63 42.70 -12.80
N LYS A 789 41.13 43.54 -11.88
CA LYS A 789 42.44 44.20 -12.02
C LYS A 789 43.58 43.17 -12.18
N PRO A 790 44.53 43.36 -13.12
CA PRO A 790 45.75 42.57 -13.15
C PRO A 790 46.55 42.73 -11.85
N LYS A 791 47.04 41.63 -11.27
CA LYS A 791 48.03 41.70 -10.18
C LYS A 791 49.36 42.24 -10.72
N LYS A 792 50.02 43.13 -9.98
CA LYS A 792 51.36 43.62 -10.32
C LYS A 792 52.38 42.47 -10.20
N PRO A 793 53.38 42.38 -11.11
CA PRO A 793 54.49 41.44 -10.94
C PRO A 793 55.44 41.89 -9.83
N GLU A 794 56.02 40.94 -9.11
CA GLU A 794 57.01 41.20 -8.05
C GLU A 794 58.42 41.41 -8.66
N PRO A 795 59.21 42.37 -8.17
CA PRO A 795 60.61 42.53 -8.55
C PRO A 795 61.50 41.53 -7.77
N PRO A 796 62.67 41.13 -8.32
CA PRO A 796 63.60 40.23 -7.65
C PRO A 796 64.21 40.88 -6.38
N PRO A 797 64.60 40.07 -5.38
CA PRO A 797 64.98 40.56 -4.06
C PRO A 797 66.30 41.36 -4.06
N LYS A 798 66.42 42.25 -3.07
CA LYS A 798 67.68 42.84 -2.62
C LYS A 798 67.80 42.61 -1.11
N GLU A 799 68.96 42.13 -0.69
CA GLU A 799 69.29 41.93 0.71
C GLU A 799 69.71 43.25 1.39
N ASP A 800 69.42 43.33 2.70
CA ASP A 800 70.23 43.94 3.77
C ASP A 800 70.50 45.47 3.78
N GLU A 801 70.45 46.17 4.93
CA GLU A 801 69.96 45.80 6.27
C GLU A 801 69.80 47.03 7.18
N LYS A 802 69.01 46.93 8.27
CA LYS A 802 69.06 47.75 9.53
C LYS A 802 68.76 49.27 9.38
N LYS A 803 68.13 50.01 10.31
CA LYS A 803 67.46 49.80 11.62
C LYS A 803 66.58 51.08 11.88
N ASN A 804 65.72 51.30 12.90
CA ASN A 804 65.36 50.61 14.14
C ASN A 804 64.00 51.14 14.70
N GLU A 805 63.24 50.32 15.46
CA GLU A 805 62.30 50.70 16.57
C GLU A 805 61.11 51.69 16.30
N ILE A 806 59.93 51.63 16.95
CA ILE A 806 59.42 50.81 18.08
C ILE A 806 57.85 50.70 18.06
N ASN A 807 57.28 49.70 18.76
CA ASN A 807 55.84 49.47 19.08
C ASN A 807 54.87 49.11 17.92
N LYS A 808 53.86 48.22 18.08
CA LYS A 808 53.48 47.30 19.19
C LYS A 808 52.57 46.16 18.67
N GLU A 809 52.59 44.99 19.34
CA GLU A 809 51.51 43.97 19.54
C GLU A 809 50.44 43.71 18.46
N GLU A 810 49.92 42.51 18.13
CA GLU A 810 50.03 41.06 18.47
C GLU A 810 48.75 40.42 17.82
N LYS A 811 48.55 39.13 17.50
CA LYS A 811 49.34 37.87 17.55
C LYS A 811 48.67 36.74 16.71
N THR A 812 49.42 35.67 16.37
CA THR A 812 49.03 34.24 16.10
C THR A 812 47.77 33.92 15.26
N GLU A 813 47.83 33.21 14.11
CA GLU A 813 48.27 31.82 13.85
C GLU A 813 47.28 30.69 14.23
N SER A 814 46.92 29.85 13.25
CA SER A 814 46.63 28.41 13.40
C SER A 814 46.79 27.67 12.07
N GLU A 815 47.15 26.37 12.13
CA GLU A 815 47.51 25.53 10.97
C GLU A 815 46.34 24.95 10.15
N PRO A 816 46.59 24.35 8.95
CA PRO A 816 45.55 23.87 8.02
C PRO A 816 45.27 22.35 8.12
N LYS A 817 44.15 21.88 7.53
CA LYS A 817 44.10 20.73 6.58
C LYS A 817 42.73 20.31 6.04
N ASP A 818 42.78 19.76 4.83
CA ASP A 818 42.03 18.61 4.26
C ASP A 818 40.49 18.53 4.18
N THR A 819 40.08 17.65 3.25
CA THR A 819 38.75 17.02 3.04
C THR A 819 37.57 17.87 2.54
N LYS A 820 36.73 17.20 1.72
CA LYS A 820 35.37 17.59 1.34
C LYS A 820 34.44 16.44 1.67
N GLU A 821 33.30 16.73 2.28
CA GLU A 821 32.08 15.93 2.18
C GLU A 821 30.85 16.87 2.28
N ASP A 822 29.64 16.32 2.24
CA ASP A 822 28.42 17.01 1.77
C ASP A 822 27.52 17.67 2.85
N GLU A 823 26.43 18.28 2.37
CA GLU A 823 25.15 18.62 3.04
C GLU A 823 24.94 20.01 3.68
N LYS A 824 24.09 20.81 3.01
CA LYS A 824 22.85 21.49 3.48
C LYS A 824 22.82 22.47 4.68
N MET A 825 21.97 23.50 4.46
CA MET A 825 21.14 24.22 5.46
C MET A 825 21.87 25.09 6.50
N SER A 826 21.29 26.12 7.12
CA SER A 826 20.05 26.90 6.87
C SER A 826 20.08 28.19 7.72
N GLU A 827 19.16 29.14 7.46
CA GLU A 827 18.72 30.19 8.44
C GLU A 827 19.79 31.25 8.86
N ASP A 828 19.48 32.43 9.43
CA ASP A 828 18.29 33.32 9.45
C ASP A 828 18.73 34.71 10.04
N LYS A 829 17.82 35.70 10.05
CA LYS A 829 17.77 36.95 10.87
C LYS A 829 18.52 38.21 10.42
N SER A 830 17.73 39.17 9.94
CA SER A 830 17.28 40.41 10.64
C SER A 830 18.24 41.14 11.60
N PRO A 831 18.16 42.49 11.71
CA PRO A 831 17.16 43.08 12.64
C PRO A 831 16.56 44.48 12.29
N GLU A 832 15.45 44.81 12.96
CA GLU A 832 15.02 46.11 13.56
C GLU A 832 14.91 47.42 12.72
N ASP A 833 13.98 48.37 12.97
CA ASP A 833 12.63 48.39 13.62
C ASP A 833 11.90 49.70 13.12
N GLU A 834 10.87 50.38 13.67
CA GLU A 834 10.10 50.39 14.94
C GLU A 834 8.69 51.02 14.75
N ASN A 835 7.65 50.48 15.43
CA ASN A 835 6.35 51.13 15.78
C ASN A 835 5.38 51.65 14.66
N LYS A 836 4.05 51.70 14.82
CA LYS A 836 3.16 51.32 15.96
C LYS A 836 1.73 50.91 15.52
N SER A 837 1.09 50.14 16.39
CA SER A 837 -0.24 49.51 16.34
C SER A 837 -1.48 50.41 16.15
N VAL A 838 -2.52 49.86 15.50
CA VAL A 838 -3.95 49.97 15.92
C VAL A 838 -4.63 48.62 15.63
N ASP A 839 -5.31 48.04 16.63
CA ASP A 839 -6.06 46.78 16.51
C ASP A 839 -7.53 47.01 16.10
N MET A 840 -8.13 46.02 15.42
CA MET A 840 -9.55 45.67 15.54
C MET A 840 -9.77 44.19 15.19
N ASP A 841 -10.23 43.40 16.16
CA ASP A 841 -10.80 42.06 15.94
C ASP A 841 -12.22 42.16 15.33
N VAL A 842 -12.57 41.24 14.43
CA VAL A 842 -13.95 40.72 14.26
C VAL A 842 -13.86 39.23 13.88
N ASP A 843 -14.80 38.45 14.41
CA ASP A 843 -15.00 36.99 14.33
C ASP A 843 -14.83 36.32 12.93
#